data_AF-A0A534RKC8-F1
#
_entry.id   AF-A0A534RKC8-F1
#
_cell.length_a   1.000
_cell.length_b   1.000
_cell.length_c   1.000
_cell.angle_alpha   90.00
_cell.angle_beta   90.00
_cell.angle_gamma   90.00
#
_symmetry.space_group_name_H-M   'P 1'
#
loop_
_entity.id
_entity.type
_entity.pdbx_description
1 polymer ?
#
loop_
_entity_poly.entity_id
_entity_poly.type
_entity_poly.pdbx_seq_one_letter_code
_entity_poly.pdbx_strand_id
1 'polypeptide(L)'
;MDAETRKPAGSTRRRASKAGRRSHGFTVLEDIGALTARSEDLQETLQRVVEVVAERASTDVCSLYILDSRAQRLTLWATTGLERSTVGKVTMSVEEGLTGMAIEKLEPVMAVDAATHPRYKFFPETGEERYHSFLGVPIVERGTPIGVLVVQTLRRRRFSTHEIRLLRAIAAQVGGIIMQARLLEDLKTKEKERREYRRRMVTAIKRLQAYEKTSARPTGAPRGRARARLNGLAAAPGFGRGQAHLLQPPVSFSLIDETRAEDPAEERRRFRRALAESATELGRLKQRLSARLPEFDPAVIETHRLMLEDQGFIGKVESAIDHGLSAEAALKRVVDEYLAEFARMSDGYLRDRAVDLKDVGIRILRNLAGVEEPERPLAKDSVLVADELTLSDLVLIEHQHLQGIVLATGGVTSHASILAKSFEIPTVVGVEHLTETVHEHDELLVDGNSGVIYVNPGPDVAREYERLERDYRAFNRELETLKTLPAETPDGRRVALYANIGLIADLQFQLYARVVRGMEGRPVTIRTLDVGADKYPGYMRLPREDNPFLGWRSIRISLEMPDFFKVQLRAILRAATLGRVRVLFPMISSVEDIRRAKELLEETKTELRHEGSNFDPSVQVGMMVEVPSAVMLAHQLIREVDFFSIGTN
;
A
#
# COMPACT_ATOMS: atom_id res chain seq x y z
N MET A 1 15.88 49.90 -76.78
CA MET A 1 15.20 49.18 -75.68
C MET A 1 14.77 47.82 -76.23
N ASP A 2 15.69 46.94 -76.62
CA ASP A 2 16.79 46.31 -75.84
C ASP A 2 16.24 45.58 -74.61
N ALA A 3 16.50 44.30 -74.35
CA ALA A 3 17.31 43.28 -75.02
C ALA A 3 16.84 41.93 -74.45
N GLU A 4 16.39 41.00 -75.30
CA GLU A 4 17.12 39.81 -75.76
C GLU A 4 17.27 38.65 -74.76
N THR A 5 16.43 37.64 -75.03
CA THR A 5 16.78 36.22 -75.21
C THR A 5 18.28 35.86 -75.25
N ARG A 6 18.66 34.85 -74.45
CA ARG A 6 19.30 33.56 -74.87
C ARG A 6 20.06 32.93 -73.71
N LYS A 7 19.80 31.65 -73.43
CA LYS A 7 20.80 30.74 -72.82
C LYS A 7 21.94 30.55 -73.83
N PRO A 8 23.21 30.37 -73.40
CA PRO A 8 23.76 29.01 -73.51
C PRO A 8 24.87 28.63 -72.52
N ALA A 9 25.13 27.31 -72.52
CA ALA A 9 26.42 26.61 -72.41
C ALA A 9 27.40 26.96 -71.27
N GLY A 10 27.69 25.94 -70.46
CA GLY A 10 28.85 25.94 -69.58
C GLY A 10 30.17 25.76 -70.33
N SER A 11 31.27 26.12 -69.66
CA SER A 11 32.48 25.29 -69.64
C SER A 11 33.40 25.70 -68.49
N THR A 12 33.78 24.71 -67.68
CA THR A 12 35.12 24.46 -67.11
C THR A 12 35.93 25.58 -66.44
N ARG A 13 36.25 25.39 -65.15
CA ARG A 13 37.57 24.84 -64.74
C ARG A 13 37.64 24.48 -63.24
N ARG A 14 37.70 23.17 -62.99
CA ARG A 14 38.62 22.44 -62.09
C ARG A 14 39.40 23.25 -61.03
N ARG A 15 39.09 23.03 -59.74
CA ARG A 15 39.89 22.25 -58.75
C ARG A 15 39.45 22.60 -57.31
N ALA A 16 38.89 21.64 -56.57
CA ALA A 16 39.14 21.43 -55.14
C ALA A 16 38.52 20.09 -54.67
N SER A 17 39.43 19.19 -54.28
CA SER A 17 39.36 18.16 -53.25
C SER A 17 38.09 17.96 -52.39
N LYS A 18 37.74 16.67 -52.22
CA LYS A 18 37.30 16.00 -50.97
C LYS A 18 36.53 16.86 -49.95
N ALA A 19 35.21 16.75 -49.95
CA ALA A 19 34.36 16.74 -48.74
C ALA A 19 32.91 16.39 -49.15
N GLY A 20 32.22 15.56 -48.37
CA GLY A 20 30.76 15.40 -48.50
C GLY A 20 30.21 13.99 -48.70
N ARG A 21 30.87 12.93 -48.20
CA ARG A 21 30.24 11.62 -47.97
C ARG A 21 29.94 11.46 -46.48
N ARG A 22 29.02 12.27 -45.94
CA ARG A 22 28.43 12.11 -44.60
C ARG A 22 27.04 12.73 -44.56
N SER A 23 26.05 11.89 -44.24
CA SER A 23 24.81 12.18 -43.50
C SER A 23 23.63 11.42 -44.09
N HIS A 24 23.53 10.11 -43.79
CA HIS A 24 22.26 9.39 -43.63
C HIS A 24 22.42 8.59 -42.32
N GLY A 25 22.62 9.32 -41.23
CA GLY A 25 22.69 8.78 -39.88
C GLY A 25 21.40 9.12 -39.14
N PHE A 26 20.32 8.44 -39.50
CA PHE A 26 19.12 8.32 -38.68
C PHE A 26 19.11 6.90 -38.12
N THR A 27 19.36 6.79 -36.82
CA THR A 27 19.79 5.55 -36.17
C THR A 27 18.61 4.59 -35.98
N VAL A 28 18.83 3.28 -36.15
CA VAL A 28 17.80 2.24 -35.93
C VAL A 28 17.14 2.38 -34.56
N LEU A 29 17.89 2.87 -33.58
CA LEU A 29 17.44 3.10 -32.21
C LEU A 29 16.41 4.24 -32.07
N GLU A 30 16.45 5.26 -32.94
CA GLU A 30 15.51 6.39 -32.91
C GLU A 30 14.13 5.98 -33.46
N ASP A 31 14.10 5.18 -34.53
CA ASP A 31 12.85 4.67 -35.11
C ASP A 31 12.14 3.67 -34.17
N ILE A 32 12.91 2.78 -33.53
CA ILE A 32 12.39 1.88 -32.49
C ILE A 32 11.89 2.70 -31.28
N GLY A 33 12.66 3.72 -30.88
CA GLY A 33 12.27 4.66 -29.81
C GLY A 33 10.96 5.41 -30.11
N ALA A 34 10.71 5.79 -31.36
CA ALA A 34 9.48 6.45 -31.79
C ALA A 34 8.25 5.53 -31.82
N LEU A 35 8.45 4.22 -32.10
CA LEU A 35 7.40 3.21 -32.07
C LEU A 35 6.88 2.94 -30.65
N THR A 36 7.74 3.03 -29.63
CA THR A 36 7.38 2.88 -28.20
C THR A 36 6.39 3.92 -27.68
N ALA A 37 6.30 5.10 -28.30
CA ALA A 37 5.48 6.19 -27.81
C ALA A 37 4.00 6.14 -28.28
N ARG A 38 3.63 5.21 -29.19
CA ARG A 38 2.36 5.29 -29.93
C ARG A 38 1.48 4.03 -29.95
N SER A 39 1.89 2.90 -29.41
CA SER A 39 1.14 1.64 -29.57
C SER A 39 0.56 1.11 -28.27
N GLU A 40 -0.75 0.84 -28.25
CA GLU A 40 -1.45 0.16 -27.15
C GLU A 40 -1.39 -1.39 -27.28
N ASP A 41 -0.91 -1.91 -28.41
CA ASP A 41 -0.82 -3.35 -28.70
C ASP A 41 0.65 -3.81 -28.81
N LEU A 42 1.05 -4.70 -27.89
CA LEU A 42 2.39 -5.30 -27.84
C LEU A 42 2.69 -6.13 -29.09
N GLN A 43 1.72 -6.89 -29.59
CA GLN A 43 1.93 -7.82 -30.70
C GLN A 43 2.23 -7.05 -31.98
N GLU A 44 1.49 -5.97 -32.22
CA GLU A 44 1.73 -5.08 -33.36
C GLU A 44 3.10 -4.38 -33.26
N THR A 45 3.49 -3.98 -32.04
CA THR A 45 4.79 -3.34 -31.78
C THR A 45 5.95 -4.29 -32.08
N LEU A 46 5.88 -5.53 -31.58
CA LEU A 46 6.91 -6.55 -31.83
C LEU A 46 6.99 -6.94 -33.31
N GLN A 47 5.86 -6.98 -34.02
CA GLN A 47 5.82 -7.25 -35.45
C GLN A 47 6.52 -6.14 -36.25
N ARG A 48 6.27 -4.87 -35.94
CA ARG A 48 6.96 -3.74 -36.60
C ARG A 48 8.46 -3.74 -36.31
N VAL A 49 8.86 -4.12 -35.09
CA VAL A 49 10.27 -4.27 -34.73
C VAL A 49 10.97 -5.28 -35.65
N VAL A 50 10.44 -6.49 -35.80
CA VAL A 50 11.10 -7.52 -36.63
C VAL A 50 11.19 -7.11 -38.11
N GLU A 51 10.22 -6.35 -38.62
CA GLU A 51 10.23 -5.80 -39.99
C GLU A 51 11.36 -4.78 -40.19
N VAL A 52 11.46 -3.80 -39.30
CA VAL A 52 12.52 -2.77 -39.34
C VAL A 52 13.91 -3.39 -39.19
N VAL A 53 14.04 -4.40 -38.33
CA VAL A 53 15.31 -5.11 -38.12
C VAL A 53 15.71 -5.89 -39.36
N ALA A 54 14.80 -6.64 -39.98
CA ALA A 54 15.12 -7.41 -41.18
C ALA A 54 15.57 -6.51 -42.35
N GLU A 55 14.86 -5.40 -42.56
CA GLU A 55 15.19 -4.43 -43.62
C GLU A 55 16.58 -3.82 -43.40
N ARG A 56 16.84 -3.30 -42.19
CA ARG A 56 18.10 -2.60 -41.88
C ARG A 56 19.30 -3.52 -41.70
N ALA A 57 19.08 -4.78 -41.27
CA ALA A 57 20.13 -5.80 -41.20
C ALA A 57 20.37 -6.50 -42.55
N SER A 58 19.55 -6.20 -43.57
CA SER A 58 19.58 -6.87 -44.88
C SER A 58 19.52 -8.40 -44.74
N THR A 59 18.56 -8.88 -43.95
CA THR A 59 18.33 -10.31 -43.69
C THR A 59 16.98 -10.75 -44.24
N ASP A 60 16.91 -11.99 -44.72
CA ASP A 60 15.68 -12.53 -45.31
C ASP A 60 14.64 -12.89 -44.25
N VAL A 61 15.08 -13.18 -43.01
CA VAL A 61 14.23 -13.48 -41.86
C VAL A 61 14.67 -12.68 -40.65
N CYS A 62 13.71 -12.16 -39.90
CA CYS A 62 13.90 -11.75 -38.51
C CYS A 62 12.74 -12.28 -37.66
N SER A 63 13.07 -12.93 -36.55
CA SER A 63 12.13 -13.59 -35.65
C SER A 63 12.44 -13.26 -34.20
N LEU A 64 11.41 -13.10 -33.40
CA LEU A 64 11.52 -12.77 -31.99
C LEU A 64 10.89 -13.89 -31.17
N TYR A 65 11.71 -14.55 -30.37
CA TYR A 65 11.30 -15.59 -29.44
C TYR A 65 11.28 -15.03 -28.03
N ILE A 66 10.18 -15.17 -27.31
CA ILE A 66 10.06 -14.72 -25.91
C ILE A 66 10.16 -15.94 -24.99
N LEU A 67 10.96 -15.80 -23.94
CA LEU A 67 11.17 -16.79 -22.90
C LEU A 67 10.06 -16.71 -21.84
N ASP A 68 9.36 -17.81 -21.64
CA ASP A 68 8.67 -18.08 -20.39
C ASP A 68 9.67 -18.70 -19.42
N SER A 69 10.08 -17.91 -18.42
CA SER A 69 11.07 -18.32 -17.43
C SER A 69 10.54 -19.38 -16.45
N ARG A 70 9.22 -19.49 -16.26
CA ARG A 70 8.63 -20.52 -15.39
C ARG A 70 8.57 -21.87 -16.11
N ALA A 71 8.16 -21.84 -17.38
CA ALA A 71 8.08 -23.06 -18.19
C ALA A 71 9.43 -23.49 -18.79
N GLN A 72 10.45 -22.62 -18.75
CA GLN A 72 11.73 -22.80 -19.45
C GLN A 72 11.57 -23.04 -20.96
N ARG A 73 10.63 -22.30 -21.57
CA ARG A 73 10.29 -22.43 -23.00
C ARG A 73 10.35 -21.11 -23.73
N LEU A 74 10.88 -21.16 -24.95
CA LEU A 74 10.85 -20.08 -25.93
C LEU A 74 9.63 -20.26 -26.84
N THR A 75 8.89 -19.20 -27.08
CA THR A 75 7.76 -19.18 -28.02
C THR A 75 8.02 -18.14 -29.09
N LEU A 76 7.70 -18.42 -30.35
CA LEU A 76 7.79 -17.45 -31.44
C LEU A 76 6.66 -16.41 -31.31
N TRP A 77 7.00 -15.15 -31.11
CA TRP A 77 6.02 -14.07 -30.88
C TRP A 77 5.87 -13.12 -32.06
N ALA A 78 6.92 -12.91 -32.85
CA ALA A 78 6.86 -12.10 -34.06
C ALA A 78 7.86 -12.63 -35.09
N THR A 79 7.54 -12.50 -36.38
CA THR A 79 8.46 -12.87 -37.45
C THR A 79 8.16 -12.11 -38.74
N THR A 80 9.21 -11.87 -39.53
CA THR A 80 9.13 -11.56 -40.95
C THR A 80 10.01 -12.56 -41.69
N GLY A 81 9.53 -13.06 -42.83
CA GLY A 81 10.20 -14.09 -43.64
C GLY A 81 9.75 -15.53 -43.34
N LEU A 82 9.42 -15.90 -42.10
CA LEU A 82 8.80 -17.19 -41.78
C LEU A 82 7.28 -17.15 -41.94
N GLU A 83 6.66 -18.34 -41.97
CA GLU A 83 5.21 -18.49 -42.10
C GLU A 83 4.46 -17.87 -40.90
N ARG A 84 3.63 -16.84 -41.13
CA ARG A 84 2.96 -16.08 -40.06
C ARG A 84 2.03 -16.95 -39.20
N SER A 85 1.50 -18.03 -39.75
CA SER A 85 0.58 -18.94 -39.04
C SER A 85 1.22 -19.71 -37.87
N THR A 86 2.55 -19.64 -37.75
CA THR A 86 3.37 -20.28 -36.70
C THR A 86 3.60 -19.43 -35.45
N VAL A 87 3.34 -18.11 -35.53
CA VAL A 87 3.41 -17.20 -34.39
C VAL A 87 2.47 -17.66 -33.29
N GLY A 88 2.97 -17.76 -32.06
CA GLY A 88 2.25 -18.25 -30.88
C GLY A 88 2.09 -19.77 -30.79
N LYS A 89 2.46 -20.54 -31.83
CA LYS A 89 2.35 -22.01 -31.85
C LYS A 89 3.69 -22.72 -31.73
N VAL A 90 4.72 -22.18 -32.38
CA VAL A 90 6.06 -22.76 -32.31
C VAL A 90 6.68 -22.44 -30.96
N THR A 91 6.93 -23.50 -30.20
CA THR A 91 7.55 -23.44 -28.88
C THR A 91 8.67 -24.48 -28.76
N MET A 92 9.76 -24.13 -28.10
CA MET A 92 10.90 -25.01 -27.86
C MET A 92 11.42 -24.86 -26.44
N SER A 93 11.99 -25.91 -25.87
CA SER A 93 12.75 -25.80 -24.62
C SER A 93 14.03 -24.98 -24.84
N VAL A 94 14.53 -24.32 -23.80
CA VAL A 94 15.83 -23.63 -23.84
C VAL A 94 17.01 -24.57 -24.13
N GLU A 95 16.86 -25.86 -23.86
CA GLU A 95 17.88 -26.89 -24.16
C GLU A 95 17.87 -27.34 -25.63
N GLU A 96 16.88 -26.88 -26.40
CA GLU A 96 16.64 -27.31 -27.77
C GLU A 96 16.96 -26.19 -28.78
N GLY A 97 17.51 -26.56 -29.93
CA GLY A 97 17.72 -25.62 -31.03
C GLY A 97 18.93 -24.70 -30.84
N LEU A 98 19.28 -24.00 -31.92
CA LEU A 98 20.26 -22.91 -31.91
C LEU A 98 19.74 -21.70 -31.14
N THR A 99 18.42 -21.47 -31.17
CA THR A 99 17.75 -20.39 -30.44
C THR A 99 17.84 -20.62 -28.93
N GLY A 100 17.56 -21.84 -28.44
CA GLY A 100 17.75 -22.19 -27.03
C GLY A 100 19.20 -22.05 -26.57
N MET A 101 20.16 -22.45 -27.42
CA MET A 101 21.59 -22.27 -27.14
C MET A 101 21.99 -20.81 -26.90
N ALA A 102 21.35 -19.84 -27.57
CA ALA A 102 21.63 -18.43 -27.36
C ALA A 102 21.19 -17.93 -25.97
N ILE A 103 20.11 -18.51 -25.41
CA ILE A 103 19.71 -18.28 -24.01
C ILE A 103 20.67 -18.97 -23.04
N GLU A 104 20.98 -20.25 -23.27
CA GLU A 104 21.84 -21.05 -22.39
C GLU A 104 23.22 -20.40 -22.22
N LYS A 105 23.82 -19.94 -23.32
CA LYS A 105 25.14 -19.30 -23.30
C LYS A 105 25.09 -17.81 -22.93
N LEU A 106 23.92 -17.18 -23.02
CA LEU A 106 23.75 -15.72 -22.95
C LEU A 106 24.69 -14.95 -23.91
N GLU A 107 25.04 -15.57 -25.03
CA GLU A 107 25.91 -15.02 -26.06
C GLU A 107 25.31 -15.19 -27.46
N PRO A 108 25.66 -14.34 -28.44
CA PRO A 108 25.23 -14.53 -29.81
C PRO A 108 25.70 -15.88 -30.38
N VAL A 109 24.77 -16.66 -30.93
CA VAL A 109 25.05 -17.96 -31.57
C VAL A 109 24.91 -17.80 -33.08
N MET A 110 26.00 -18.05 -33.81
CA MET A 110 26.04 -17.95 -35.27
C MET A 110 26.34 -19.29 -35.91
N ALA A 111 25.58 -19.65 -36.94
CA ALA A 111 25.87 -20.79 -37.82
C ALA A 111 25.77 -20.36 -39.29
N VAL A 112 26.75 -20.72 -40.12
CA VAL A 112 26.72 -20.39 -41.56
C VAL A 112 25.75 -21.31 -42.31
N ASP A 113 25.64 -22.55 -41.84
CA ASP A 113 24.68 -23.54 -42.32
C ASP A 113 24.01 -24.19 -41.10
N ALA A 114 22.84 -23.65 -40.73
CA ALA A 114 22.10 -24.04 -39.54
C ALA A 114 21.73 -25.53 -39.56
N ALA A 115 21.32 -26.06 -40.72
CA ALA A 115 20.88 -27.45 -40.87
C ALA A 115 21.97 -28.48 -40.55
N THR A 116 23.24 -28.08 -40.67
CA THR A 116 24.40 -28.95 -40.35
C THR A 116 24.81 -28.90 -38.88
N HIS A 117 24.24 -28.00 -38.09
CA HIS A 117 24.64 -27.82 -36.70
C HIS A 117 24.05 -28.93 -35.81
N PRO A 118 24.83 -29.57 -34.90
CA PRO A 118 24.35 -30.70 -34.08
C PRO A 118 23.11 -30.41 -33.22
N ARG A 119 22.93 -29.13 -32.85
CA ARG A 119 21.79 -28.63 -32.07
C ARG A 119 20.66 -28.02 -32.92
N TYR A 120 20.69 -28.18 -34.24
CA TYR A 120 19.62 -27.68 -35.09
C TYR A 120 18.31 -28.41 -34.79
N LYS A 121 17.23 -27.65 -34.57
CA LYS A 121 15.87 -28.18 -34.39
C LYS A 121 15.02 -27.64 -35.51
N PHE A 122 14.50 -28.54 -36.33
CA PHE A 122 13.70 -28.22 -37.49
C PHE A 122 12.21 -28.19 -37.13
N PHE A 123 11.51 -27.13 -37.54
CA PHE A 123 10.06 -27.01 -37.45
C PHE A 123 9.45 -26.94 -38.84
N PRO A 124 8.88 -28.06 -39.38
CA PRO A 124 8.36 -28.11 -40.75
C PRO A 124 7.33 -27.03 -41.07
N GLU A 125 6.56 -26.60 -40.06
CA GLU A 125 5.49 -25.61 -40.23
C GLU A 125 6.02 -24.18 -40.47
N THR A 126 7.30 -23.91 -40.21
CA THR A 126 7.88 -22.55 -40.29
C THR A 126 8.38 -22.17 -41.69
N GLY A 127 8.59 -23.16 -42.58
CA GLY A 127 9.21 -22.96 -43.90
C GLY A 127 10.69 -22.59 -43.83
N GLU A 128 11.36 -22.85 -42.70
CA GLU A 128 12.74 -22.41 -42.46
C GLU A 128 13.80 -23.16 -43.28
N GLU A 129 13.44 -24.26 -43.97
CA GLU A 129 14.40 -25.13 -44.67
C GLU A 129 15.21 -24.44 -45.78
N ARG A 130 14.76 -23.28 -46.25
CA ARG A 130 15.37 -22.54 -47.34
C ARG A 130 16.50 -21.61 -46.88
N TYR A 131 16.61 -21.36 -45.58
CA TYR A 131 17.59 -20.43 -45.02
C TYR A 131 18.82 -21.17 -44.51
N HIS A 132 20.01 -20.69 -44.89
CA HIS A 132 21.26 -21.34 -44.53
C HIS A 132 21.89 -20.71 -43.28
N SER A 133 22.10 -19.40 -43.30
CA SER A 133 22.82 -18.74 -42.20
C SER A 133 21.87 -18.30 -41.10
N PHE A 134 22.29 -18.48 -39.85
CA PHE A 134 21.53 -18.21 -38.64
C PHE A 134 22.38 -17.37 -37.69
N LEU A 135 21.76 -16.36 -37.08
CA LEU A 135 22.31 -15.63 -35.94
C LEU A 135 21.21 -15.42 -34.90
N GLY A 136 21.36 -16.04 -33.74
CA GLY A 136 20.52 -15.82 -32.57
C GLY A 136 21.23 -14.90 -31.58
N VAL A 137 20.59 -13.80 -31.20
CA VAL A 137 21.10 -12.82 -30.24
C VAL A 137 20.19 -12.82 -29.02
N PRO A 138 20.71 -13.08 -27.81
CA PRO A 138 19.88 -13.06 -26.61
C PRO A 138 19.41 -11.64 -26.30
N ILE A 139 18.14 -11.54 -25.94
CA ILE A 139 17.48 -10.34 -25.41
C ILE A 139 17.60 -10.44 -23.89
N VAL A 140 18.41 -9.57 -23.30
CA VAL A 140 18.69 -9.55 -21.86
C VAL A 140 18.40 -8.16 -21.33
N GLU A 141 17.57 -8.08 -20.30
CA GLU A 141 17.26 -6.84 -19.59
C GLU A 141 17.71 -7.00 -18.14
N ARG A 142 18.57 -6.09 -17.67
CA ARG A 142 19.09 -6.09 -16.28
C ARG A 142 19.63 -7.47 -15.83
N GLY A 143 20.29 -8.20 -16.74
CA GLY A 143 20.86 -9.52 -16.47
C GLY A 143 19.87 -10.68 -16.51
N THR A 144 18.59 -10.43 -16.78
CA THR A 144 17.57 -11.48 -16.94
C THR A 144 17.32 -11.75 -18.42
N PRO A 145 17.43 -13.02 -18.90
CA PRO A 145 17.07 -13.36 -20.26
C PRO A 145 15.55 -13.22 -20.45
N ILE A 146 15.15 -12.42 -21.44
CA ILE A 146 13.75 -12.22 -21.81
C ILE A 146 13.39 -13.05 -23.05
N GLY A 147 14.35 -13.30 -23.94
CA GLY A 147 14.08 -13.93 -25.22
C GLY A 147 15.29 -13.94 -26.15
N VAL A 148 15.05 -14.21 -27.43
CA VAL A 148 16.08 -14.26 -28.46
C VAL A 148 15.57 -13.55 -29.72
N LEU A 149 16.39 -12.66 -30.26
CA LEU A 149 16.24 -12.09 -31.59
C LEU A 149 17.03 -12.95 -32.57
N VAL A 150 16.34 -13.55 -33.53
CA VAL A 150 16.93 -14.45 -34.54
C VAL A 150 16.87 -13.79 -35.89
N VAL A 151 17.96 -13.85 -36.65
CA VAL A 151 17.97 -13.48 -38.07
C VAL A 151 18.53 -14.61 -38.92
N GLN A 152 17.98 -14.79 -40.12
CA GLN A 152 18.44 -15.82 -41.06
C GLN A 152 18.57 -15.26 -42.49
N THR A 153 19.39 -15.91 -43.31
CA THR A 153 19.54 -15.58 -44.74
C THR A 153 19.56 -16.80 -45.66
N LEU A 154 18.99 -16.62 -46.86
CA LEU A 154 19.02 -17.57 -47.96
C LEU A 154 20.46 -17.81 -48.45
N ARG A 155 21.31 -16.78 -48.43
CA ARG A 155 22.73 -16.92 -48.81
C ARG A 155 23.55 -17.42 -47.63
N ARG A 156 24.49 -18.32 -47.90
CA ARG A 156 25.54 -18.72 -46.95
C ARG A 156 26.47 -17.53 -46.70
N ARG A 157 26.36 -16.90 -45.53
CA ARG A 157 27.21 -15.77 -45.11
C ARG A 157 27.58 -15.86 -43.63
N ARG A 158 28.65 -15.16 -43.25
CA ARG A 158 28.96 -14.87 -41.85
C ARG A 158 28.51 -13.45 -41.52
N PHE A 159 28.06 -13.24 -40.30
CA PHE A 159 27.74 -11.91 -39.79
C PHE A 159 29.00 -11.27 -39.21
N SER A 160 29.24 -10.00 -39.56
CA SER A 160 30.37 -9.23 -39.06
C SER A 160 30.19 -8.84 -37.59
N THR A 161 31.29 -8.50 -36.92
CA THR A 161 31.25 -7.96 -35.54
C THR A 161 30.51 -6.64 -35.42
N HIS A 162 30.34 -5.89 -36.52
CA HIS A 162 29.51 -4.69 -36.54
C HIS A 162 28.02 -5.03 -36.55
N GLU A 163 27.60 -5.98 -37.41
CA GLU A 163 26.21 -6.46 -37.46
C GLU A 163 25.78 -7.09 -36.13
N ILE A 164 26.63 -7.93 -35.52
CA ILE A 164 26.34 -8.54 -34.22
C ILE A 164 26.17 -7.47 -33.13
N ARG A 165 27.02 -6.42 -33.13
CA ARG A 165 26.89 -5.32 -32.16
C ARG A 165 25.60 -4.52 -32.36
N LEU A 166 25.22 -4.25 -33.60
CA LEU A 166 23.97 -3.57 -33.93
C LEU A 166 22.76 -4.39 -33.45
N LEU A 167 22.71 -5.68 -33.78
CA LEU A 167 21.62 -6.57 -33.36
C LEU A 167 21.55 -6.74 -31.84
N ARG A 168 22.69 -6.73 -31.13
CA ARG A 168 22.71 -6.69 -29.66
C ARG A 168 22.11 -5.41 -29.08
N ALA A 169 22.43 -4.25 -29.67
CA ALA A 169 21.87 -2.97 -29.23
C ALA A 169 20.35 -2.92 -29.45
N ILE A 170 19.88 -3.45 -30.59
CA ILE A 170 18.46 -3.60 -30.88
C ILE A 170 17.80 -4.57 -29.89
N ALA A 171 18.40 -5.75 -29.66
CA ALA A 171 17.90 -6.73 -28.70
C ALA A 171 17.72 -6.11 -27.30
N ALA A 172 18.67 -5.27 -26.84
CA ALA A 172 18.53 -4.56 -25.57
C ALA A 172 17.33 -3.62 -25.54
N GLN A 173 17.10 -2.81 -26.59
CA GLN A 173 15.92 -1.94 -26.66
C GLN A 173 14.60 -2.73 -26.66
N VAL A 174 14.55 -3.82 -27.41
CA VAL A 174 13.40 -4.71 -27.49
C VAL A 174 13.08 -5.36 -26.13
N GLY A 175 14.11 -5.66 -25.33
CA GLY A 175 13.97 -6.15 -23.96
C GLY A 175 13.14 -5.23 -23.07
N GLY A 176 13.40 -3.91 -23.13
CA GLY A 176 12.64 -2.91 -22.39
C GLY A 176 11.15 -2.89 -22.74
N ILE A 177 10.81 -3.02 -24.04
CA ILE A 177 9.43 -3.04 -24.54
C ILE A 177 8.67 -4.25 -24.00
N ILE A 178 9.26 -5.44 -24.09
CA ILE A 178 8.65 -6.69 -23.63
C ILE A 178 8.43 -6.65 -22.11
N MET A 179 9.39 -6.14 -21.36
CA MET A 179 9.29 -6.04 -19.89
C MET A 179 8.17 -5.08 -19.45
N GLN A 180 8.08 -3.92 -20.10
CA GLN A 180 7.05 -2.92 -19.79
C GLN A 180 5.64 -3.48 -20.06
N ALA A 181 5.46 -4.20 -21.16
CA ALA A 181 4.18 -4.80 -21.49
C ALA A 181 3.80 -5.97 -20.55
N ARG A 182 4.76 -6.82 -20.16
CA ARG A 182 4.53 -7.85 -19.12
C ARG A 182 4.12 -7.25 -17.78
N LEU A 183 4.72 -6.14 -17.37
CA LEU A 183 4.36 -5.45 -16.12
C LEU A 183 2.92 -4.91 -16.17
N LEU A 184 2.51 -4.34 -17.30
CA LEU A 184 1.13 -3.89 -17.53
C LEU A 184 0.14 -5.06 -17.56
N GLU A 185 0.54 -6.21 -18.12
CA GLU A 185 -0.29 -7.41 -18.19
C GLU A 185 -0.44 -8.09 -16.81
N ASP A 186 0.61 -8.15 -16.00
CA ASP A 186 0.55 -8.64 -14.61
C ASP A 186 -0.35 -7.76 -13.74
N LEU A 187 -0.29 -6.44 -13.92
CA LEU A 187 -1.21 -5.50 -13.25
C LEU A 187 -2.66 -5.74 -13.68
N LYS A 188 -2.91 -5.87 -14.99
CA LYS A 188 -4.25 -6.19 -15.52
C LYS A 188 -4.74 -7.57 -15.05
N THR A 189 -3.86 -8.54 -14.90
CA THR A 189 -4.21 -9.90 -14.47
C THR A 189 -4.57 -9.91 -12.99
N LYS A 190 -3.82 -9.23 -12.13
CA LYS A 190 -4.19 -9.04 -10.71
C LYS A 190 -5.48 -8.24 -10.54
N GLU A 191 -5.69 -7.21 -11.36
CA GLU A 191 -6.97 -6.49 -11.39
C GLU A 191 -8.12 -7.37 -11.88
N LYS A 192 -7.87 -8.24 -12.86
CA LYS A 192 -8.84 -9.21 -13.39
C LYS A 192 -9.17 -10.30 -12.37
N GLU A 193 -8.19 -10.82 -11.63
CA GLU A 193 -8.39 -11.76 -10.52
C GLU A 193 -9.21 -11.12 -9.40
N ARG A 194 -8.89 -9.87 -9.03
CA ARG A 194 -9.67 -9.10 -8.04
C ARG A 194 -11.09 -8.82 -8.53
N ARG A 195 -11.23 -8.56 -9.83
CA ARG A 195 -12.53 -8.36 -10.50
C ARG A 195 -13.30 -9.67 -10.66
N GLU A 196 -12.65 -10.81 -10.88
CA GLU A 196 -13.26 -12.13 -10.95
C GLU A 196 -13.70 -12.62 -9.59
N TYR A 197 -12.89 -12.41 -8.54
CA TYR A 197 -13.29 -12.64 -7.16
C TYR A 197 -14.52 -11.80 -6.81
N ARG A 198 -14.48 -10.49 -7.12
CA ARG A 198 -15.63 -9.58 -6.97
C ARG A 198 -16.83 -10.03 -7.82
N ARG A 199 -16.61 -10.56 -9.03
CA ARG A 199 -17.66 -11.06 -9.93
C ARG A 199 -18.25 -12.38 -9.44
N ARG A 200 -17.45 -13.29 -8.87
CA ARG A 200 -17.92 -14.54 -8.24
C ARG A 200 -18.78 -14.20 -7.03
N MET A 201 -18.37 -13.24 -6.22
CA MET A 201 -19.18 -12.70 -5.13
C MET A 201 -20.47 -12.06 -5.63
N VAL A 202 -20.42 -11.16 -6.62
CA VAL A 202 -21.61 -10.53 -7.21
C VAL A 202 -22.53 -11.56 -7.88
N THR A 203 -21.99 -12.64 -8.46
CA THR A 203 -22.78 -13.70 -9.09
C THR A 203 -23.43 -14.60 -8.04
N ALA A 204 -22.75 -14.90 -6.93
CA ALA A 204 -23.33 -15.57 -5.77
C ALA A 204 -24.46 -14.72 -5.17
N ILE A 205 -24.24 -13.41 -5.01
CA ILE A 205 -25.25 -12.44 -4.56
C ILE A 205 -26.42 -12.34 -5.54
N LYS A 206 -26.19 -12.30 -6.85
CA LYS A 206 -27.26 -12.30 -7.87
C LYS A 206 -28.06 -13.61 -7.89
N ARG A 207 -27.43 -14.75 -7.61
CA ARG A 207 -28.12 -16.03 -7.44
C ARG A 207 -29.01 -16.00 -6.19
N LEU A 208 -28.53 -15.43 -5.08
CA LEU A 208 -29.32 -15.22 -3.86
C LEU A 208 -30.51 -14.25 -4.10
N GLN A 209 -30.30 -13.15 -4.82
CA GLN A 209 -31.35 -12.19 -5.22
C GLN A 209 -32.42 -12.81 -6.13
N ALA A 210 -32.04 -13.79 -6.98
CA ALA A 210 -33.00 -14.51 -7.81
C ALA A 210 -33.89 -15.44 -6.99
N TYR A 211 -33.37 -16.05 -5.92
CA TYR A 211 -34.18 -16.81 -4.96
C TYR A 211 -35.13 -15.90 -4.16
N GLU A 212 -34.70 -14.68 -3.78
CA GLU A 212 -35.54 -13.70 -3.06
C GLU A 212 -36.71 -13.17 -3.91
N LYS A 213 -36.50 -12.90 -5.20
CA LYS A 213 -37.59 -12.44 -6.09
C LYS A 213 -38.67 -13.49 -6.35
N THR A 214 -38.34 -14.78 -6.19
CA THR A 214 -39.29 -15.88 -6.42
C THR A 214 -40.12 -16.21 -5.17
N SER A 215 -39.69 -15.74 -3.98
CA SER A 215 -40.38 -15.98 -2.70
C SER A 215 -41.31 -14.83 -2.26
N ALA A 216 -41.46 -13.79 -3.09
CA ALA A 216 -42.30 -12.63 -2.80
C ALA A 216 -43.66 -12.71 -3.51
N ARG A 217 -44.62 -13.47 -2.95
CA ARG A 217 -46.06 -13.13 -2.87
C ARG A 217 -46.85 -14.15 -2.00
N PRO A 218 -48.00 -13.76 -1.41
CA PRO A 218 -48.08 -13.59 0.03
C PRO A 218 -49.16 -14.46 0.67
N THR A 219 -48.91 -15.01 1.86
CA THR A 219 -49.98 -15.48 2.74
C THR A 219 -49.61 -15.27 4.19
N GLY A 220 -50.56 -14.70 4.95
CA GLY A 220 -50.39 -14.16 6.28
C GLY A 220 -49.73 -15.11 7.27
N ALA A 221 -48.59 -14.67 7.80
CA ALA A 221 -47.99 -15.16 9.03
C ALA A 221 -47.65 -13.95 9.90
N PRO A 222 -47.74 -14.07 11.24
CA PRO A 222 -47.83 -12.94 12.16
C PRO A 222 -46.52 -12.14 12.18
N ARG A 223 -46.62 -10.85 12.57
CA ARG A 223 -45.55 -9.85 12.72
C ARG A 223 -44.20 -10.45 13.15
N GLY A 224 -43.39 -10.89 12.18
CA GLY A 224 -42.00 -11.26 12.37
C GLY A 224 -41.12 -10.02 12.27
N ARG A 225 -40.05 -9.97 13.07
CA ARG A 225 -39.04 -8.89 13.02
C ARG A 225 -38.55 -8.70 11.58
N ALA A 226 -38.45 -7.43 11.16
CA ALA A 226 -38.13 -7.09 9.77
C ALA A 226 -36.76 -7.65 9.37
N ARG A 227 -36.69 -8.23 8.17
CA ARG A 227 -35.42 -8.66 7.57
C ARG A 227 -34.85 -7.50 6.77
N ALA A 228 -33.56 -7.23 6.94
CA ALA A 228 -32.91 -6.14 6.23
C ALA A 228 -31.47 -6.49 5.85
N ARG A 229 -30.96 -5.81 4.82
CA ARG A 229 -29.56 -5.86 4.40
C ARG A 229 -29.02 -4.44 4.39
N LEU A 230 -28.01 -4.18 5.21
CA LEU A 230 -27.34 -2.89 5.31
C LEU A 230 -25.94 -2.99 4.70
N ASN A 231 -25.42 -1.87 4.18
CA ASN A 231 -24.06 -1.79 3.65
C ASN A 231 -23.29 -0.72 4.43
N GLY A 232 -21.99 -0.95 4.58
CA GLY A 232 -21.04 0.00 5.12
C GLY A 232 -19.64 -0.26 4.56
N LEU A 233 -18.63 0.21 5.28
CA LEU A 233 -17.23 0.03 4.98
C LEU A 233 -16.64 -1.10 5.83
N ALA A 234 -15.92 -2.01 5.18
CA ALA A 234 -15.14 -3.06 5.84
C ALA A 234 -13.97 -2.44 6.62
N ALA A 235 -14.01 -2.51 7.96
CA ALA A 235 -12.94 -2.02 8.81
C ALA A 235 -12.00 -3.15 9.29
N ALA A 236 -12.57 -4.30 9.68
CA ALA A 236 -11.82 -5.49 10.05
C ALA A 236 -12.42 -6.74 9.36
N PRO A 237 -11.61 -7.55 8.68
CA PRO A 237 -12.09 -8.70 7.90
C PRO A 237 -12.60 -9.84 8.79
N GLY A 238 -13.43 -10.72 8.22
CA GLY A 238 -13.99 -11.89 8.89
C GLY A 238 -15.51 -11.97 8.83
N PHE A 239 -16.07 -13.02 9.42
CA PHE A 239 -17.52 -13.23 9.52
C PHE A 239 -17.93 -13.34 10.99
N GLY A 240 -18.94 -12.58 11.37
CA GLY A 240 -19.50 -12.55 12.72
C GLY A 240 -20.97 -12.91 12.71
N ARG A 241 -21.43 -13.67 13.70
CA ARG A 241 -22.86 -13.94 13.90
C ARG A 241 -23.20 -13.89 15.36
N GLY A 242 -24.26 -13.18 15.70
CA GLY A 242 -24.68 -13.04 17.08
C GLY A 242 -25.92 -12.19 17.25
N GLN A 243 -26.34 -12.02 18.49
CA GLN A 243 -27.44 -11.12 18.83
C GLN A 243 -26.95 -9.67 18.90
N ALA A 244 -27.73 -8.75 18.33
CA ALA A 244 -27.48 -7.32 18.42
C ALA A 244 -27.48 -6.88 19.88
N HIS A 245 -26.39 -6.25 20.30
CA HIS A 245 -26.26 -5.56 21.57
C HIS A 245 -26.03 -4.07 21.29
N LEU A 246 -27.07 -3.26 21.49
CA LEU A 246 -27.05 -1.84 21.18
C LEU A 246 -26.39 -1.07 22.32
N LEU A 247 -25.35 -0.33 22.00
CA LEU A 247 -24.75 0.64 22.89
C LEU A 247 -25.36 2.01 22.61
N GLN A 248 -26.16 2.48 23.55
CA GLN A 248 -26.66 3.85 23.58
C GLN A 248 -25.99 4.61 24.72
N PRO A 249 -25.58 5.87 24.52
CA PRO A 249 -25.05 6.66 25.61
C PRO A 249 -26.14 6.90 26.67
N PRO A 250 -25.81 6.81 27.98
CA PRO A 250 -26.81 6.93 29.05
C PRO A 250 -27.40 8.35 29.17
N VAL A 251 -26.69 9.34 28.64
CA VAL A 251 -27.12 10.75 28.57
C VAL A 251 -26.81 11.29 27.17
N SER A 252 -27.60 12.26 26.72
CA SER A 252 -27.40 12.93 25.43
C SER A 252 -27.68 14.43 25.55
N PHE A 253 -26.84 15.23 24.90
CA PHE A 253 -27.03 16.68 24.80
C PHE A 253 -28.34 17.06 24.09
N SER A 254 -28.87 16.21 23.20
CA SER A 254 -30.12 16.49 22.48
C SER A 254 -31.36 16.50 23.39
N LEU A 255 -31.26 15.92 24.58
CA LEU A 255 -32.35 15.84 25.57
C LEU A 255 -32.26 16.92 26.65
N ILE A 256 -31.24 17.79 26.59
CA ILE A 256 -31.03 18.86 27.57
C ILE A 256 -31.63 20.15 27.04
N ASP A 257 -32.65 20.64 27.74
CA ASP A 257 -33.26 21.94 27.48
C ASP A 257 -32.41 23.09 28.01
N GLU A 258 -32.52 24.27 27.41
CA GLU A 258 -31.90 25.50 27.93
C GLU A 258 -32.65 25.98 29.18
N THR A 259 -32.31 25.42 30.33
CA THR A 259 -32.87 25.80 31.62
C THR A 259 -32.05 26.90 32.29
N ARG A 260 -32.75 27.84 32.95
CA ARG A 260 -32.13 28.86 33.79
C ARG A 260 -31.99 28.38 35.22
N ALA A 261 -30.94 28.79 35.90
CA ALA A 261 -30.69 28.50 37.31
C ALA A 261 -30.78 29.77 38.16
N GLU A 262 -31.30 29.61 39.39
CA GLU A 262 -31.48 30.73 40.33
C GLU A 262 -30.19 31.03 41.13
N ASP A 263 -29.34 30.03 41.39
CA ASP A 263 -28.06 30.19 42.09
C ASP A 263 -26.86 29.77 41.20
N PRO A 264 -26.23 30.72 40.49
CA PRO A 264 -25.01 30.46 39.72
C PRO A 264 -23.84 29.92 40.56
N ALA A 265 -23.78 30.25 41.86
CA ALA A 265 -22.71 29.76 42.72
C ALA A 265 -22.87 28.27 43.04
N GLU A 266 -24.10 27.79 43.18
CA GLU A 266 -24.39 26.36 43.33
C GLU A 266 -24.09 25.59 42.03
N GLU A 267 -24.53 26.09 40.89
CA GLU A 267 -24.27 25.46 39.59
C GLU A 267 -22.77 25.36 39.28
N ARG A 268 -21.98 26.39 39.61
CA ARG A 268 -20.50 26.31 39.52
C ARG A 268 -19.92 25.23 40.42
N ARG A 269 -20.44 25.05 41.64
CA ARG A 269 -19.99 23.96 42.54
C ARG A 269 -20.33 22.60 41.94
N ARG A 270 -21.54 22.43 41.40
CA ARG A 270 -21.97 21.19 40.72
C ARG A 270 -21.06 20.87 39.52
N PHE A 271 -20.80 21.86 38.67
CA PHE A 271 -19.91 21.72 37.51
C PHE A 271 -18.47 21.32 37.90
N ARG A 272 -17.86 22.03 38.87
CA ARG A 272 -16.51 21.69 39.34
C ARG A 272 -16.43 20.31 39.97
N ARG A 273 -17.47 19.89 40.69
CA ARG A 273 -17.56 18.52 41.22
C ARG A 273 -17.59 17.49 40.09
N ALA A 274 -18.45 17.69 39.09
CA ALA A 274 -18.55 16.79 37.94
C ALA A 274 -17.24 16.72 37.13
N LEU A 275 -16.50 17.83 36.99
CA LEU A 275 -15.17 17.83 36.39
C LEU A 275 -14.16 16.97 37.19
N ALA A 276 -14.12 17.13 38.52
CA ALA A 276 -13.23 16.36 39.38
C ALA A 276 -13.55 14.85 39.37
N GLU A 277 -14.84 14.51 39.37
CA GLU A 277 -15.32 13.13 39.23
C GLU A 277 -14.92 12.56 37.87
N SER A 278 -15.14 13.31 36.78
CA SER A 278 -14.76 12.91 35.41
C SER A 278 -13.25 12.66 35.27
N ALA A 279 -12.42 13.50 35.87
CA ALA A 279 -10.96 13.33 35.88
C ALA A 279 -10.53 12.06 36.64
N THR A 280 -11.18 11.79 37.78
CA THR A 280 -10.93 10.59 38.57
C THR A 280 -11.33 9.32 37.81
N GLU A 281 -12.49 9.32 37.16
CA GLU A 281 -12.96 8.22 36.32
C GLU A 281 -12.00 7.94 35.15
N LEU A 282 -11.50 9.00 34.51
CA LEU A 282 -10.56 8.89 33.40
C LEU A 282 -9.24 8.23 33.84
N GLY A 283 -8.77 8.55 35.04
CA GLY A 283 -7.63 7.86 35.67
C GLY A 283 -7.87 6.37 35.91
N ARG A 284 -9.08 6.00 36.39
CA ARG A 284 -9.46 4.58 36.57
C ARG A 284 -9.63 3.85 35.23
N LEU A 285 -10.17 4.54 34.22
CA LEU A 285 -10.33 3.99 32.88
C LEU A 285 -8.97 3.72 32.24
N LYS A 286 -7.99 4.62 32.41
CA LYS A 286 -6.59 4.41 31.99
C LYS A 286 -6.02 3.12 32.54
N GLN A 287 -6.15 2.90 33.85
CA GLN A 287 -5.65 1.69 34.48
C GLN A 287 -6.35 0.43 33.94
N ARG A 288 -7.68 0.47 33.76
CA ARG A 288 -8.45 -0.66 33.20
C ARG A 288 -8.08 -0.97 31.76
N LEU A 289 -8.01 0.05 30.90
CA LEU A 289 -7.63 -0.10 29.49
C LEU A 289 -6.19 -0.58 29.35
N SER A 290 -5.22 0.01 30.07
CA SER A 290 -3.83 -0.46 30.01
C SER A 290 -3.64 -1.88 30.54
N ALA A 291 -4.50 -2.36 31.45
CA ALA A 291 -4.45 -3.72 31.96
C ALA A 291 -5.07 -4.75 31.00
N ARG A 292 -6.16 -4.39 30.32
CA ARG A 292 -6.91 -5.29 29.42
C ARG A 292 -6.49 -5.19 27.96
N LEU A 293 -6.06 -4.02 27.51
CA LEU A 293 -5.69 -3.72 26.14
C LEU A 293 -4.24 -3.20 26.08
N PRO A 294 -3.23 -4.09 26.05
CA PRO A 294 -1.83 -3.69 25.94
C PRO A 294 -1.50 -2.89 24.67
N GLU A 295 -2.31 -3.05 23.62
CA GLU A 295 -2.16 -2.35 22.34
C GLU A 295 -2.80 -0.95 22.33
N PHE A 296 -3.57 -0.59 23.35
CA PHE A 296 -4.21 0.72 23.44
C PHE A 296 -3.18 1.81 23.76
N ASP A 297 -3.16 2.89 22.96
CA ASP A 297 -2.28 4.03 23.18
C ASP A 297 -2.81 4.93 24.32
N PRO A 298 -2.11 5.02 25.48
CA PRO A 298 -2.53 5.88 26.58
C PRO A 298 -2.52 7.38 26.25
N ALA A 299 -1.88 7.81 25.15
CA ALA A 299 -1.87 9.22 24.72
C ALA A 299 -3.27 9.77 24.42
N VAL A 300 -4.20 8.91 23.99
CA VAL A 300 -5.59 9.30 23.74
C VAL A 300 -6.28 9.74 25.02
N ILE A 301 -6.07 9.00 26.12
CA ILE A 301 -6.62 9.35 27.43
C ILE A 301 -5.99 10.64 27.95
N GLU A 302 -4.70 10.84 27.69
CA GLU A 302 -3.99 12.06 28.06
C GLU A 302 -4.59 13.29 27.36
N THR A 303 -4.97 13.15 26.08
CA THR A 303 -5.71 14.19 25.35
C THR A 303 -7.02 14.56 26.05
N HIS A 304 -7.83 13.58 26.46
CA HIS A 304 -9.10 13.84 27.17
C HIS A 304 -8.84 14.52 28.53
N ARG A 305 -7.74 14.16 29.22
CA ARG A 305 -7.34 14.79 30.48
C ARG A 305 -6.97 16.26 30.28
N LEU A 306 -6.20 16.57 29.24
CA LEU A 306 -5.83 17.95 28.90
C LEU A 306 -7.07 18.79 28.56
N MET A 307 -8.07 18.22 27.88
CA MET A 307 -9.34 18.90 27.61
C MET A 307 -10.15 19.18 28.89
N LEU A 308 -10.16 18.24 29.84
CA LEU A 308 -10.81 18.44 31.15
C LEU A 308 -10.12 19.51 32.01
N GLU A 309 -8.83 19.75 31.80
CA GLU A 309 -8.03 20.74 32.52
C GLU A 309 -7.94 22.10 31.82
N ASP A 310 -8.50 22.20 30.60
CA ASP A 310 -8.42 23.40 29.77
C ASP A 310 -9.17 24.56 30.42
N GLN A 311 -8.40 25.56 30.87
CA GLN A 311 -8.94 26.72 31.57
C GLN A 311 -9.82 27.59 30.68
N GLY A 312 -9.62 27.56 29.35
CA GLY A 312 -10.45 28.28 28.40
C GLY A 312 -11.86 27.70 28.31
N PHE A 313 -11.96 26.39 28.15
CA PHE A 313 -13.21 25.64 28.13
C PHE A 313 -13.96 25.78 29.46
N ILE A 314 -13.27 25.54 30.60
CA ILE A 314 -13.86 25.69 31.94
C ILE A 314 -14.39 27.12 32.13
N GLY A 315 -13.59 28.13 31.78
CA GLY A 315 -13.97 29.53 31.92
C GLY A 315 -15.19 29.92 31.06
N LYS A 316 -15.32 29.38 29.84
CA LYS A 316 -16.51 29.58 29.00
C LYS A 316 -17.77 28.97 29.62
N VAL A 317 -17.68 27.76 30.18
CA VAL A 317 -18.83 27.12 30.85
C VAL A 317 -19.21 27.88 32.12
N GLU A 318 -18.24 28.26 32.96
CA GLU A 318 -18.49 29.06 34.15
C GLU A 318 -19.10 30.43 33.81
N SER A 319 -18.64 31.07 32.73
CA SER A 319 -19.24 32.30 32.25
C SER A 319 -20.69 32.10 31.81
N ALA A 320 -21.00 31.02 31.08
CA ALA A 320 -22.37 30.71 30.69
C ALA A 320 -23.29 30.46 31.91
N ILE A 321 -22.77 29.85 32.97
CA ILE A 321 -23.46 29.70 34.26
C ILE A 321 -23.68 31.07 34.94
N ASP A 322 -22.67 31.94 34.92
CA ASP A 322 -22.78 33.30 35.49
C ASP A 322 -23.83 34.16 34.77
N HIS A 323 -24.11 33.85 33.50
CA HIS A 323 -25.20 34.45 32.71
C HIS A 323 -26.58 33.80 32.97
N GLY A 324 -26.70 32.92 33.96
CA GLY A 324 -27.96 32.38 34.48
C GLY A 324 -28.41 31.05 33.88
N LEU A 325 -27.53 30.33 33.17
CA LEU A 325 -27.82 28.96 32.70
C LEU A 325 -27.52 27.92 33.78
N SER A 326 -28.24 26.80 33.78
CA SER A 326 -27.84 25.61 34.56
C SER A 326 -26.52 25.04 34.05
N ALA A 327 -25.82 24.26 34.88
CA ALA A 327 -24.55 23.65 34.51
C ALA A 327 -24.66 22.75 33.27
N GLU A 328 -25.75 21.99 33.13
CA GLU A 328 -26.01 21.13 31.97
C GLU A 328 -26.25 21.94 30.69
N ALA A 329 -27.06 23.00 30.77
CA ALA A 329 -27.36 23.87 29.64
C ALA A 329 -26.13 24.69 29.21
N ALA A 330 -25.35 25.20 30.18
CA ALA A 330 -24.10 25.89 29.95
C ALA A 330 -23.07 24.99 29.26
N LEU A 331 -22.90 23.76 29.75
CA LEU A 331 -22.02 22.76 29.14
C LEU A 331 -22.44 22.44 27.70
N LYS A 332 -23.73 22.14 27.48
CA LYS A 332 -24.29 21.87 26.15
C LYS A 332 -23.96 23.01 25.19
N ARG A 333 -24.26 24.25 25.59
CA ARG A 333 -24.04 25.43 24.74
C ARG A 333 -22.59 25.58 24.33
N VAL A 334 -21.66 25.46 25.28
CA VAL A 334 -20.23 25.60 24.99
C VAL A 334 -19.75 24.48 24.07
N VAL A 335 -20.15 23.23 24.32
CA VAL A 335 -19.80 22.09 23.44
C VAL A 335 -20.34 22.29 22.03
N ASP A 336 -21.61 22.70 21.87
CA ASP A 336 -22.22 22.98 20.57
C ASP A 336 -21.49 24.12 19.82
N GLU A 337 -21.07 25.17 20.53
CA GLU A 337 -20.26 26.26 19.96
C GLU A 337 -18.92 25.76 19.42
N TYR A 338 -18.18 24.95 20.20
CA TYR A 338 -16.92 24.36 19.73
C TYR A 338 -17.14 23.40 18.56
N LEU A 339 -18.16 22.55 18.59
CA LEU A 339 -18.48 21.64 17.48
C LEU A 339 -18.78 22.41 16.19
N ALA A 340 -19.52 23.53 16.28
CA ALA A 340 -19.79 24.39 15.13
C ALA A 340 -18.53 25.08 14.59
N GLU A 341 -17.59 25.47 15.46
CA GLU A 341 -16.29 26.02 15.06
C GLU A 341 -15.44 24.96 14.35
N PHE A 342 -15.32 23.75 14.90
CA PHE A 342 -14.54 22.68 14.29
C PHE A 342 -15.13 22.17 12.97
N ALA A 343 -16.46 22.14 12.84
CA ALA A 343 -17.12 21.74 11.59
C ALA A 343 -16.82 22.68 10.41
N ARG A 344 -16.46 23.94 10.67
CA ARG A 344 -16.06 24.92 9.64
C ARG A 344 -14.60 24.77 9.20
N MET A 345 -13.80 23.98 9.92
CA MET A 345 -12.39 23.76 9.60
C MET A 345 -12.25 22.64 8.56
N SER A 346 -11.40 22.85 7.55
CA SER A 346 -11.17 21.87 6.48
C SER A 346 -10.23 20.72 6.88
N ASP A 347 -9.49 20.86 7.98
CA ASP A 347 -8.51 19.88 8.47
C ASP A 347 -9.21 18.61 9.01
N GLY A 348 -8.68 17.44 8.70
CA GLY A 348 -9.17 16.15 9.22
C GLY A 348 -8.81 15.94 10.69
N TYR A 349 -7.62 16.36 11.13
CA TYR A 349 -7.16 16.20 12.51
C TYR A 349 -7.98 17.06 13.49
N LEU A 350 -8.36 18.27 13.08
CA LEU A 350 -9.20 19.15 13.89
C LEU A 350 -10.64 18.64 13.99
N ARG A 351 -11.12 17.85 13.02
CA ARG A 351 -12.42 17.19 13.10
C ARG A 351 -12.41 16.02 14.09
N ASP A 352 -11.34 15.24 14.13
CA ASP A 352 -11.19 14.17 15.13
C ASP A 352 -11.18 14.75 16.56
N ARG A 353 -10.52 15.91 16.78
CA ARG A 353 -10.56 16.64 18.06
C ARG A 353 -11.96 17.09 18.48
N ALA A 354 -12.85 17.35 17.53
CA ALA A 354 -14.23 17.74 17.82
C ALA A 354 -15.04 16.58 18.42
N VAL A 355 -14.80 15.36 17.91
CA VAL A 355 -15.40 14.12 18.43
C VAL A 355 -14.92 13.87 19.86
N ASP A 356 -13.61 13.97 20.10
CA ASP A 356 -13.03 13.81 21.44
C ASP A 356 -13.62 14.80 22.46
N LEU A 357 -13.83 16.07 22.06
CA LEU A 357 -14.44 17.08 22.91
C LEU A 357 -15.89 16.74 23.26
N LYS A 358 -16.67 16.24 22.30
CA LYS A 358 -18.05 15.81 22.52
C LYS A 358 -18.11 14.68 23.55
N ASP A 359 -17.21 13.72 23.46
CA ASP A 359 -17.11 12.60 24.41
C ASP A 359 -16.75 13.06 25.83
N VAL A 360 -15.80 14.00 25.95
CA VAL A 360 -15.50 14.66 27.23
C VAL A 360 -16.74 15.38 27.77
N GLY A 361 -17.46 16.11 26.92
CA GLY A 361 -18.70 16.78 27.27
C GLY A 361 -19.78 15.82 27.79
N ILE A 362 -20.03 14.70 27.10
CA ILE A 362 -21.01 13.68 27.50
C ILE A 362 -20.64 13.09 28.88
N ARG A 363 -19.34 12.86 29.14
CA ARG A 363 -18.87 12.39 30.46
C ARG A 363 -19.14 13.38 31.57
N ILE A 364 -18.83 14.66 31.37
CA ILE A 364 -19.13 15.70 32.37
C ILE A 364 -20.64 15.80 32.59
N LEU A 365 -21.43 15.79 31.52
CA LEU A 365 -22.88 15.84 31.58
C LEU A 365 -23.46 14.68 32.39
N ARG A 366 -22.92 13.48 32.21
CA ARG A 366 -23.34 12.29 32.98
C ARG A 366 -23.14 12.49 34.48
N ASN A 367 -21.96 12.97 34.87
CA ASN A 367 -21.62 13.22 36.27
C ASN A 367 -22.43 14.39 36.85
N LEU A 368 -22.74 15.42 36.05
CA LEU A 368 -23.68 16.49 36.41
C LEU A 368 -25.10 15.97 36.68
N ALA A 369 -25.57 15.06 35.83
CA ALA A 369 -26.88 14.42 35.94
C ALA A 369 -26.95 13.34 37.04
N GLY A 370 -25.80 12.97 37.63
CA GLY A 370 -25.72 11.93 38.67
C GLY A 370 -26.05 10.52 38.15
N VAL A 371 -25.88 10.28 36.85
CA VAL A 371 -26.18 8.99 36.22
C VAL A 371 -24.94 8.12 36.30
N GLU A 372 -24.99 7.01 37.03
CA GLU A 372 -23.87 6.06 37.05
C GLU A 372 -23.68 5.39 35.68
N GLU A 373 -22.44 5.02 35.37
CA GLU A 373 -22.13 4.25 34.18
C GLU A 373 -22.66 2.82 34.35
N PRO A 374 -23.66 2.37 33.57
CA PRO A 374 -24.24 1.05 33.77
C PRO A 374 -23.20 -0.03 33.47
N GLU A 375 -23.16 -1.08 34.29
CA GLU A 375 -22.46 -2.31 33.91
C GLU A 375 -23.19 -2.94 32.72
N ARG A 376 -22.47 -3.15 31.62
CA ARG A 376 -23.00 -3.71 30.38
C ARG A 376 -22.39 -5.09 30.13
N PRO A 377 -22.91 -6.16 30.77
CA PRO A 377 -22.45 -7.50 30.48
C PRO A 377 -22.87 -7.89 29.06
N LEU A 378 -21.90 -8.34 28.26
CA LEU A 378 -22.17 -8.89 26.94
C LEU A 378 -22.80 -10.28 27.07
N ALA A 379 -23.95 -10.46 26.42
CA ALA A 379 -24.54 -11.78 26.27
C ALA A 379 -23.63 -12.69 25.43
N LYS A 380 -23.81 -14.00 25.56
CA LYS A 380 -23.07 -14.97 24.74
C LYS A 380 -23.41 -14.74 23.26
N ASP A 381 -22.37 -14.76 22.41
CA ASP A 381 -22.49 -14.61 20.95
C ASP A 381 -23.21 -13.31 20.57
N SER A 382 -22.63 -12.17 20.96
CA SER A 382 -23.19 -10.83 20.72
C SER A 382 -22.47 -10.10 19.60
N VAL A 383 -23.19 -9.25 18.88
CA VAL A 383 -22.66 -8.28 17.93
C VAL A 383 -22.90 -6.89 18.50
N LEU A 384 -21.83 -6.12 18.73
CA LEU A 384 -21.94 -4.74 19.21
C LEU A 384 -22.47 -3.84 18.11
N VAL A 385 -23.49 -3.04 18.43
CA VAL A 385 -24.13 -2.11 17.51
C VAL A 385 -24.14 -0.73 18.17
N ALA A 386 -23.54 0.27 17.55
CA ALA A 386 -23.50 1.63 18.11
C ALA A 386 -23.47 2.68 17.00
N ASP A 387 -23.78 3.93 17.33
CA ASP A 387 -23.47 5.03 16.40
C ASP A 387 -21.96 5.23 16.28
N GLU A 388 -21.28 5.22 17.44
CA GLU A 388 -19.84 5.33 17.61
C GLU A 388 -19.45 4.64 18.93
N LEU A 389 -18.20 4.17 19.07
CA LEU A 389 -17.71 3.59 20.33
C LEU A 389 -16.91 4.62 21.12
N THR A 390 -17.33 4.87 22.36
CA THR A 390 -16.57 5.72 23.28
C THR A 390 -15.38 4.97 23.87
N LEU A 391 -14.44 5.69 24.48
CA LEU A 391 -13.30 5.08 25.19
C LEU A 391 -13.72 4.09 26.29
N SER A 392 -14.86 4.33 26.95
CA SER A 392 -15.40 3.40 27.95
C SER A 392 -15.84 2.08 27.31
N ASP A 393 -16.41 2.14 26.11
CA ASP A 393 -16.95 0.97 25.40
C ASP A 393 -15.84 0.07 24.84
N LEU A 394 -14.64 0.61 24.58
CA LEU A 394 -13.51 -0.17 24.04
C LEU A 394 -13.12 -1.36 24.92
N VAL A 395 -13.41 -1.32 26.22
CA VAL A 395 -13.18 -2.43 27.15
C VAL A 395 -13.97 -3.68 26.76
N LEU A 396 -15.08 -3.53 26.02
CA LEU A 396 -15.93 -4.62 25.57
C LEU A 396 -15.33 -5.40 24.38
N ILE A 397 -14.34 -4.83 23.69
CA ILE A 397 -13.72 -5.43 22.49
C ILE A 397 -12.99 -6.75 22.83
N GLU A 398 -12.37 -6.86 24.00
CA GLU A 398 -11.65 -8.08 24.42
C GLU A 398 -12.58 -9.23 24.86
N HIS A 399 -13.90 -9.01 24.91
CA HIS A 399 -14.80 -9.98 25.50
C HIS A 399 -14.94 -11.24 24.62
N GLN A 400 -14.75 -12.43 25.19
CA GLN A 400 -14.82 -13.73 24.48
C GLN A 400 -16.18 -14.06 23.84
N HIS A 401 -17.18 -13.21 24.03
CA HIS A 401 -18.54 -13.40 23.51
C HIS A 401 -18.86 -12.44 22.37
N LEU A 402 -17.92 -11.56 22.02
CA LEU A 402 -18.09 -10.61 20.96
C LEU A 402 -17.76 -11.26 19.61
N GLN A 403 -18.76 -11.30 18.73
CA GLN A 403 -18.68 -11.95 17.42
C GLN A 403 -18.54 -10.94 16.27
N GLY A 404 -18.78 -9.65 16.52
CA GLY A 404 -18.63 -8.59 15.52
C GLY A 404 -18.98 -7.21 16.06
N ILE A 405 -18.57 -6.18 15.33
CA ILE A 405 -18.85 -4.78 15.65
C ILE A 405 -19.46 -4.09 14.42
N VAL A 406 -20.50 -3.31 14.66
CA VAL A 406 -21.24 -2.57 13.64
C VAL A 406 -21.43 -1.13 14.09
N LEU A 407 -20.89 -0.18 13.34
CA LEU A 407 -20.98 1.26 13.66
C LEU A 407 -21.69 2.07 12.59
N ALA A 408 -22.58 2.97 13.00
CA ALA A 408 -23.26 3.88 12.06
C ALA A 408 -22.28 4.91 11.49
N THR A 409 -21.37 5.39 12.32
CA THR A 409 -20.34 6.37 11.99
C THR A 409 -18.94 5.84 12.33
N GLY A 410 -17.90 6.52 11.84
CA GLY A 410 -16.50 6.15 12.09
C GLY A 410 -15.74 5.71 10.84
N GLY A 411 -14.44 5.97 10.84
CA GLY A 411 -13.52 5.61 9.77
C GLY A 411 -12.81 4.28 10.01
N VAL A 412 -12.25 3.70 8.94
CA VAL A 412 -11.40 2.49 8.99
C VAL A 412 -10.15 2.69 9.86
N THR A 413 -9.77 3.95 10.11
CA THR A 413 -8.61 4.37 10.92
C THR A 413 -8.95 4.75 12.36
N SER A 414 -10.21 4.63 12.81
CA SER A 414 -10.58 4.99 14.18
C SER A 414 -9.96 4.04 15.21
N HIS A 415 -9.82 4.49 16.47
CA HIS A 415 -9.30 3.67 17.57
C HIS A 415 -10.07 2.35 17.72
N ALA A 416 -11.39 2.39 17.58
CA ALA A 416 -12.24 1.21 17.57
C ALA A 416 -11.90 0.25 16.41
N SER A 417 -11.75 0.77 15.19
CA SER A 417 -11.42 -0.04 14.00
C SER A 417 -10.02 -0.67 14.10
N ILE A 418 -9.05 0.06 14.64
CA ILE A 418 -7.68 -0.43 14.85
C ILE A 418 -7.68 -1.56 15.87
N LEU A 419 -8.31 -1.36 17.03
CA LEU A 419 -8.39 -2.39 18.07
C LEU A 419 -9.16 -3.62 17.57
N ALA A 420 -10.31 -3.44 16.95
CA ALA A 420 -11.10 -4.56 16.42
C ALA A 420 -10.29 -5.39 15.41
N LYS A 421 -9.46 -4.75 14.60
CA LYS A 421 -8.54 -5.44 13.68
C LYS A 421 -7.46 -6.23 14.41
N SER A 422 -6.87 -5.68 15.47
CA SER A 422 -5.89 -6.40 16.29
C SER A 422 -6.47 -7.62 17.00
N PHE A 423 -7.72 -7.54 17.44
CA PHE A 423 -8.44 -8.66 18.04
C PHE A 423 -9.12 -9.58 17.02
N GLU A 424 -8.92 -9.33 15.72
CA GLU A 424 -9.51 -10.10 14.62
C GLU A 424 -11.05 -10.20 14.69
N ILE A 425 -11.71 -9.15 15.18
CA ILE A 425 -13.16 -9.07 15.30
C ILE A 425 -13.75 -8.45 14.02
N PRO A 426 -14.63 -9.17 13.31
CA PRO A 426 -15.27 -8.67 12.09
C PRO A 426 -15.98 -7.35 12.34
N THR A 427 -15.64 -6.30 11.57
CA THR A 427 -16.14 -4.94 11.84
C THR A 427 -16.56 -4.23 10.56
N VAL A 428 -17.76 -3.65 10.60
CA VAL A 428 -18.33 -2.82 9.54
C VAL A 428 -18.70 -1.45 10.11
N VAL A 429 -18.20 -0.38 9.50
CA VAL A 429 -18.41 1.02 9.94
C VAL A 429 -19.11 1.84 8.87
N GLY A 430 -19.64 3.01 9.21
CA GLY A 430 -20.31 3.88 8.23
C GLY A 430 -21.59 3.26 7.68
N VAL A 431 -22.36 2.57 8.53
CA VAL A 431 -23.61 1.91 8.15
C VAL A 431 -24.77 2.89 8.27
N GLU A 432 -25.29 3.33 7.14
CA GLU A 432 -26.47 4.21 7.09
C GLU A 432 -27.72 3.51 7.64
N HIS A 433 -28.57 4.25 8.36
CA HIS A 433 -29.84 3.77 8.95
C HIS A 433 -29.70 2.60 9.94
N LEU A 434 -28.52 2.43 10.55
CA LEU A 434 -28.24 1.32 11.47
C LEU A 434 -29.20 1.30 12.67
N THR A 435 -29.27 2.40 13.42
CA THR A 435 -30.05 2.52 14.66
C THR A 435 -31.56 2.53 14.43
N GLU A 436 -32.00 2.84 13.21
CA GLU A 436 -33.41 2.78 12.81
C GLU A 436 -33.87 1.35 12.45
N THR A 437 -32.92 0.51 12.01
CA THR A 437 -33.22 -0.80 11.44
C THR A 437 -32.98 -1.94 12.43
N VAL A 438 -31.90 -1.85 13.22
CA VAL A 438 -31.44 -2.90 14.13
C VAL A 438 -31.97 -2.65 15.53
N HIS A 439 -32.56 -3.68 16.15
CA HIS A 439 -33.07 -3.61 17.51
C HIS A 439 -32.34 -4.59 18.43
N GLU A 440 -32.41 -4.37 19.75
CA GLU A 440 -31.82 -5.26 20.75
C GLU A 440 -32.26 -6.71 20.54
N HIS A 441 -31.28 -7.61 20.61
CA HIS A 441 -31.45 -9.05 20.40
C HIS A 441 -31.85 -9.47 18.98
N ASP A 442 -31.78 -8.61 17.96
CA ASP A 442 -31.91 -9.05 16.57
C ASP A 442 -30.76 -9.98 16.19
N GLU A 443 -31.05 -10.99 15.37
CA GLU A 443 -29.99 -11.85 14.88
C GLU A 443 -29.21 -11.12 13.78
N LEU A 444 -27.92 -10.92 13.98
CA LEU A 444 -27.05 -10.24 13.04
C LEU A 444 -26.05 -11.20 12.43
N LEU A 445 -25.81 -11.00 11.13
CA LEU A 445 -24.67 -11.55 10.41
C LEU A 445 -23.84 -10.40 9.86
N VAL A 446 -22.58 -10.34 10.27
CA VAL A 446 -21.61 -9.30 9.92
C VAL A 446 -20.59 -9.89 8.95
N ASP A 447 -20.50 -9.33 7.75
CA ASP A 447 -19.46 -9.63 6.78
C ASP A 447 -18.46 -8.47 6.73
N GLY A 448 -17.43 -8.58 7.58
CA GLY A 448 -16.34 -7.63 7.67
C GLY A 448 -15.43 -7.62 6.44
N ASN A 449 -15.55 -8.60 5.53
CA ASN A 449 -14.77 -8.63 4.29
C ASN A 449 -15.40 -7.76 3.21
N SER A 450 -16.73 -7.82 3.08
CA SER A 450 -17.46 -7.10 2.04
C SER A 450 -18.15 -5.82 2.53
N GLY A 451 -18.19 -5.58 3.85
CA GLY A 451 -18.84 -4.42 4.46
C GLY A 451 -20.37 -4.56 4.46
N VAL A 452 -20.89 -5.76 4.67
CA VAL A 452 -22.33 -6.05 4.55
C VAL A 452 -22.86 -6.65 5.84
N ILE A 453 -24.10 -6.29 6.18
CA ILE A 453 -24.77 -6.76 7.40
C ILE A 453 -26.16 -7.25 7.04
N TYR A 454 -26.54 -8.39 7.60
CA TYR A 454 -27.89 -8.93 7.50
C TYR A 454 -28.56 -8.92 8.87
N VAL A 455 -29.75 -8.36 8.92
CA VAL A 455 -30.62 -8.32 10.09
C VAL A 455 -31.69 -9.39 9.94
N ASN A 456 -31.77 -10.28 10.93
CA ASN A 456 -32.64 -11.45 10.96
C ASN A 456 -32.54 -12.28 9.66
N PRO A 457 -31.32 -12.76 9.28
CA PRO A 457 -31.08 -13.41 8.00
C PRO A 457 -31.97 -14.64 7.80
N GLY A 458 -32.40 -14.86 6.55
CA GLY A 458 -33.11 -16.09 6.19
C GLY A 458 -32.20 -17.32 6.31
N PRO A 459 -32.78 -18.54 6.45
CA PRO A 459 -32.02 -19.77 6.65
C PRO A 459 -31.06 -20.09 5.49
N ASP A 460 -31.36 -19.66 4.27
CA ASP A 460 -30.47 -19.83 3.11
C ASP A 460 -29.21 -18.97 3.22
N VAL A 461 -29.36 -17.70 3.61
CA VAL A 461 -28.25 -16.77 3.81
C VAL A 461 -27.37 -17.25 4.96
N ALA A 462 -27.98 -17.66 6.08
CA ALA A 462 -27.25 -18.20 7.22
C ALA A 462 -26.42 -19.44 6.84
N ARG A 463 -27.00 -20.41 6.12
CA ARG A 463 -26.28 -21.62 5.66
C ARG A 463 -25.11 -21.32 4.74
N GLU A 464 -25.28 -20.38 3.80
CA GLU A 464 -24.21 -20.05 2.86
C GLU A 464 -23.05 -19.35 3.57
N TYR A 465 -23.33 -18.45 4.50
CA TYR A 465 -22.28 -17.81 5.30
C TYR A 465 -21.61 -18.77 6.27
N GLU A 466 -22.33 -19.73 6.86
CA GLU A 466 -21.73 -20.82 7.64
C GLU A 466 -20.76 -21.68 6.81
N ARG A 467 -21.03 -21.84 5.50
CA ARG A 467 -20.12 -22.51 4.57
C ARG A 467 -18.86 -21.66 4.34
N LEU A 468 -19.04 -20.37 4.04
CA LEU A 468 -17.94 -19.44 3.82
C LEU A 468 -17.04 -19.29 5.06
N GLU A 469 -17.61 -19.21 6.25
CA GLU A 469 -16.88 -19.15 7.52
C GLU A 469 -16.05 -20.42 7.75
N ARG A 470 -16.60 -21.59 7.43
CA ARG A 470 -15.85 -22.87 7.50
C ARG A 470 -14.67 -22.89 6.54
N ASP A 471 -14.89 -22.48 5.30
CA ASP A 471 -13.84 -22.41 4.28
C ASP A 471 -12.73 -21.42 4.70
N TYR A 472 -13.12 -20.24 5.22
CA TYR A 472 -12.20 -19.23 5.75
C TYR A 472 -11.37 -19.75 6.94
N ARG A 473 -12.01 -20.42 7.91
CA ARG A 473 -11.30 -21.06 9.04
C ARG A 473 -10.40 -22.20 8.61
N ALA A 474 -10.78 -22.97 7.59
CA ALA A 474 -9.92 -24.03 7.04
C ALA A 474 -8.66 -23.44 6.41
N PHE A 475 -8.83 -22.39 5.60
CA PHE A 475 -7.71 -21.66 4.98
C PHE A 475 -6.77 -21.04 6.01
N ASN A 476 -7.28 -20.34 7.03
CA ASN A 476 -6.43 -19.77 8.09
C ASN A 476 -5.68 -20.84 8.90
N ARG A 477 -6.30 -22.00 9.15
CA ARG A 477 -5.61 -23.13 9.79
C ARG A 477 -4.46 -23.66 8.94
N GLU A 478 -4.64 -23.72 7.62
CA GLU A 478 -3.55 -24.07 6.70
C GLU A 478 -2.41 -23.06 6.79
N LEU A 479 -2.71 -21.75 6.79
CA LEU A 479 -1.70 -20.69 6.94
C LEU A 479 -0.93 -20.79 8.26
N GLU A 480 -1.57 -21.14 9.38
CA GLU A 480 -0.88 -21.33 10.67
C GLU A 480 0.17 -22.45 10.61
N THR A 481 -0.05 -23.49 9.79
CA THR A 481 0.97 -24.53 9.59
C THR A 481 2.22 -24.01 8.89
N LEU A 482 2.12 -22.89 8.16
CA LEU A 482 3.23 -22.27 7.43
C LEU A 482 4.06 -21.33 8.30
N LYS A 483 3.56 -20.90 9.47
CA LYS A 483 4.16 -19.86 10.32
C LYS A 483 5.60 -20.15 10.75
N THR A 484 5.92 -21.42 10.98
CA THR A 484 7.26 -21.86 11.43
C THR A 484 8.15 -22.32 10.29
N LEU A 485 7.61 -22.47 9.07
CA LEU A 485 8.36 -22.92 7.91
C LEU A 485 9.25 -21.80 7.37
N PRO A 486 10.43 -22.14 6.82
CA PRO A 486 11.23 -21.18 6.10
C PRO A 486 10.47 -20.71 4.85
N ALA A 487 10.55 -19.42 4.54
CA ALA A 487 10.03 -18.88 3.30
C ALA A 487 10.95 -19.29 2.14
N GLU A 488 10.64 -20.45 1.57
CA GLU A 488 11.42 -21.13 0.54
C GLU A 488 10.50 -21.47 -0.64
N THR A 489 10.98 -21.15 -1.84
CA THR A 489 10.29 -21.47 -3.09
C THR A 489 10.44 -22.97 -3.42
N PRO A 490 9.58 -23.55 -4.27
CA PRO A 490 9.66 -24.98 -4.62
C PRO A 490 10.98 -25.42 -5.26
N ASP A 491 11.73 -24.48 -5.85
CA ASP A 491 13.08 -24.67 -6.40
C ASP A 491 14.20 -24.42 -5.38
N GLY A 492 13.87 -24.32 -4.09
CA GLY A 492 14.81 -24.25 -2.97
C GLY A 492 15.36 -22.84 -2.69
N ARG A 493 14.83 -21.81 -3.33
CA ARG A 493 15.30 -20.43 -3.16
C ARG A 493 14.66 -19.79 -1.94
N ARG A 494 15.49 -19.37 -0.97
CA ARG A 494 15.02 -18.69 0.24
C ARG A 494 14.83 -17.20 0.04
N VAL A 495 13.72 -16.69 0.56
CA VAL A 495 13.42 -15.27 0.68
C VAL A 495 13.19 -14.91 2.14
N ALA A 496 13.53 -13.69 2.54
CA ALA A 496 13.25 -13.23 3.89
C ALA A 496 11.90 -12.50 3.91
N LEU A 497 10.96 -13.00 4.71
CA LEU A 497 9.68 -12.34 4.96
C LEU A 497 9.78 -11.53 6.26
N TYR A 498 9.50 -10.24 6.15
CA TYR A 498 9.51 -9.30 7.28
C TYR A 498 8.11 -8.69 7.46
N ALA A 499 7.83 -8.19 8.65
CA ALA A 499 6.63 -7.41 8.95
C ALA A 499 6.99 -5.92 9.05
N ASN A 500 6.20 -5.06 8.41
CA ASN A 500 6.30 -3.62 8.58
C ASN A 500 5.47 -3.21 9.80
N ILE A 501 6.08 -2.53 10.75
CA ILE A 501 5.43 -2.09 12.00
C ILE A 501 5.52 -0.56 12.07
N GLY A 502 4.37 0.10 12.19
CA GLY A 502 4.29 1.53 12.47
C GLY A 502 4.15 1.76 13.97
N LEU A 503 5.04 2.55 14.57
CA LEU A 503 4.96 2.94 15.98
C LEU A 503 4.93 4.46 16.05
N ILE A 504 3.93 5.01 16.75
CA ILE A 504 3.81 6.42 17.07
C ILE A 504 4.07 6.52 18.56
N ALA A 505 5.22 7.06 19.00
CA ALA A 505 5.39 7.48 20.40
C ALA A 505 6.67 8.31 20.62
N ASP A 506 6.59 9.19 21.62
CA ASP A 506 7.54 10.28 21.91
C ASP A 506 8.84 9.86 22.62
N LEU A 507 9.03 8.58 22.96
CA LEU A 507 10.20 8.10 23.70
C LEU A 507 11.00 7.03 22.93
N GLN A 508 11.80 7.50 21.97
CA GLN A 508 12.42 6.68 20.92
C GLN A 508 13.26 5.49 21.43
N PHE A 509 14.12 5.65 22.45
CA PHE A 509 14.98 4.54 22.90
C PHE A 509 14.20 3.39 23.57
N GLN A 510 13.28 3.70 24.50
CA GLN A 510 12.55 2.65 25.23
C GLN A 510 11.68 1.82 24.30
N LEU A 511 11.11 2.45 23.27
CA LEU A 511 10.34 1.79 22.23
C LEU A 511 11.22 0.88 21.38
N TYR A 512 12.34 1.41 20.84
CA TYR A 512 13.27 0.59 20.06
C TYR A 512 13.80 -0.59 20.89
N ALA A 513 14.16 -0.36 22.15
CA ALA A 513 14.62 -1.41 23.05
C ALA A 513 13.54 -2.50 23.28
N ARG A 514 12.27 -2.11 23.44
CA ARG A 514 11.16 -3.05 23.60
C ARG A 514 10.97 -3.90 22.35
N VAL A 515 10.96 -3.29 21.17
CA VAL A 515 10.83 -4.00 19.89
C VAL A 515 12.00 -4.96 19.68
N VAL A 516 13.23 -4.48 19.85
CA VAL A 516 14.44 -5.28 19.61
C VAL A 516 14.50 -6.49 20.55
N ARG A 517 14.13 -6.32 21.84
CA ARG A 517 14.04 -7.44 22.78
C ARG A 517 12.94 -8.42 22.40
N GLY A 518 11.76 -7.93 22.05
CA GLY A 518 10.63 -8.78 21.65
C GLY A 518 10.84 -9.58 20.37
N MET A 519 11.81 -9.16 19.54
CA MET A 519 12.17 -9.87 18.32
C MET A 519 13.15 -11.03 18.55
N GLU A 520 13.62 -11.25 19.78
CA GLU A 520 14.40 -12.44 20.21
C GLU A 520 15.60 -12.73 19.28
N GLY A 521 16.34 -11.69 18.91
CA GLY A 521 17.52 -11.80 18.04
C GLY A 521 17.24 -11.83 16.54
N ARG A 522 15.98 -11.80 16.10
CA ARG A 522 15.61 -11.56 14.70
C ARG A 522 15.97 -10.13 14.29
N PRO A 523 16.35 -9.90 13.02
CA PRO A 523 16.79 -8.58 12.57
C PRO A 523 15.64 -7.57 12.54
N VAL A 524 15.90 -6.38 13.09
CA VAL A 524 14.97 -5.24 13.11
C VAL A 524 15.58 -4.11 12.29
N THR A 525 14.89 -3.68 11.25
CA THR A 525 15.28 -2.50 10.46
C THR A 525 14.52 -1.29 10.97
N ILE A 526 15.22 -0.34 11.59
CA ILE A 526 14.62 0.90 12.08
C ILE A 526 14.81 1.96 11.00
N ARG A 527 13.69 2.37 10.42
CA ARG A 527 13.63 3.53 9.52
C ARG A 527 13.70 4.80 10.34
N THR A 528 14.60 5.71 9.98
CA THR A 528 14.67 7.02 10.64
C THR A 528 13.43 7.85 10.30
N LEU A 529 13.31 9.02 10.94
CA LEU A 529 12.12 9.84 10.83
C LEU A 529 11.74 10.09 9.35
N ASP A 530 10.54 9.63 8.99
CA ASP A 530 9.94 9.77 7.66
C ASP A 530 8.62 10.51 7.80
N VAL A 531 8.69 11.83 7.99
CA VAL A 531 7.50 12.68 8.05
C VAL A 531 7.06 13.00 6.64
N GLY A 532 5.81 12.67 6.31
CA GLY A 532 5.15 13.08 5.07
C GLY A 532 4.42 14.42 5.21
N ALA A 533 3.96 14.94 4.07
CA ALA A 533 3.10 16.12 3.94
C ALA A 533 1.84 16.11 4.84
N ASP A 534 1.41 14.90 5.21
CA ASP A 534 0.15 14.53 5.84
C ASP A 534 0.30 14.13 7.32
N LYS A 535 1.54 14.08 7.85
CA LYS A 535 1.87 13.43 9.14
C LYS A 535 2.73 14.27 10.07
N TYR A 536 2.61 15.59 10.01
CA TYR A 536 3.40 16.48 10.85
C TYR A 536 2.97 16.39 12.32
N PRO A 537 3.90 16.20 13.27
CA PRO A 537 3.61 16.38 14.68
C PRO A 537 3.20 17.83 14.93
N GLY A 538 2.08 18.07 15.63
CA GLY A 538 1.48 19.41 15.78
C GLY A 538 2.37 20.47 16.46
N TYR A 539 3.48 20.07 17.10
CA TYR A 539 4.47 20.98 17.67
C TYR A 539 5.50 21.52 16.65
N MET A 540 5.59 20.93 15.46
CA MET A 540 6.47 21.39 14.37
C MET A 540 5.75 22.45 13.53
N ARG A 541 6.10 23.72 13.70
CA ARG A 541 5.64 24.80 12.82
C ARG A 541 6.55 24.89 11.60
N LEU A 542 6.19 24.20 10.53
CA LEU A 542 6.94 24.24 9.27
C LEU A 542 6.44 25.39 8.37
N PRO A 543 7.31 25.92 7.48
CA PRO A 543 6.89 26.86 6.46
C PRO A 543 5.84 26.23 5.55
N ARG A 544 4.90 27.05 5.07
CA ARG A 544 3.87 26.60 4.12
C ARG A 544 4.54 26.36 2.76
N GLU A 545 4.43 25.16 2.23
CA GLU A 545 4.96 24.77 0.91
C GLU A 545 3.83 24.52 -0.09
N ASP A 546 4.06 24.85 -1.36
CA ASP A 546 3.08 24.60 -2.45
C ASP A 546 2.88 23.11 -2.70
N ASN A 547 3.92 22.29 -2.52
CA ASN A 547 3.84 20.84 -2.63
C ASN A 547 4.71 20.15 -1.57
N PRO A 548 4.12 19.83 -0.40
CA PRO A 548 4.89 19.22 0.69
C PRO A 548 5.33 17.78 0.40
N PHE A 549 4.77 17.09 -0.61
CA PHE A 549 5.25 15.77 -1.03
C PHE A 549 6.63 15.84 -1.71
N LEU A 550 6.94 16.96 -2.37
CA LEU A 550 8.22 17.21 -3.04
C LEU A 550 9.19 18.06 -2.21
N GLY A 551 8.69 18.66 -1.13
CA GLY A 551 9.37 19.70 -0.36
C GLY A 551 10.23 19.19 0.80
N TRP A 552 10.14 19.90 1.92
CA TRP A 552 10.99 19.71 3.10
C TRP A 552 10.48 18.56 3.98
N ARG A 553 11.05 17.37 3.79
CA ARG A 553 10.61 16.14 4.47
C ARG A 553 11.71 15.12 4.76
N SER A 554 11.42 14.25 5.73
CA SER A 554 12.19 13.03 6.03
C SER A 554 13.70 13.29 6.24
N ILE A 555 14.58 12.72 5.39
CA ILE A 555 16.03 12.91 5.54
C ILE A 555 16.47 14.36 5.34
N ARG A 556 15.77 15.16 4.53
CA ARG A 556 16.14 16.57 4.32
C ARG A 556 16.01 17.38 5.62
N ILE A 557 14.90 17.19 6.34
CA ILE A 557 14.70 17.77 7.68
C ILE A 557 15.81 17.28 8.61
N SER A 558 16.11 15.98 8.57
CA SER A 558 17.11 15.36 9.45
C SER A 558 18.53 15.89 9.21
N LEU A 559 18.90 16.18 7.96
CA LEU A 559 20.21 16.73 7.61
C LEU A 559 20.34 18.22 7.94
N GLU A 560 19.24 18.98 7.86
CA GLU A 560 19.21 20.40 8.24
C GLU A 560 19.07 20.62 9.76
N MET A 561 18.49 19.64 10.48
CA MET A 561 18.34 19.65 11.94
C MET A 561 19.18 18.53 12.58
N PRO A 562 20.52 18.62 12.55
CA PRO A 562 21.41 17.54 12.95
C PRO A 562 21.24 17.14 14.42
N ASP A 563 21.00 18.08 15.33
CA ASP A 563 20.83 17.77 16.76
C ASP A 563 19.61 16.86 16.99
N PHE A 564 18.50 17.14 16.32
CA PHE A 564 17.30 16.31 16.38
C PHE A 564 17.56 14.92 15.78
N PHE A 565 18.23 14.87 14.64
CA PHE A 565 18.56 13.60 13.99
C PHE A 565 19.50 12.74 14.85
N LYS A 566 20.52 13.36 15.47
CA LYS A 566 21.45 12.69 16.38
C LYS A 566 20.73 12.07 17.57
N VAL A 567 19.70 12.71 18.14
CA VAL A 567 18.88 12.08 19.21
C VAL A 567 18.33 10.72 18.76
N GLN A 568 17.80 10.65 17.54
CA GLN A 568 17.28 9.40 16.98
C GLN A 568 18.38 8.37 16.71
N LEU A 569 19.49 8.78 16.10
CA LEU A 569 20.62 7.89 15.83
C LEU A 569 21.20 7.31 17.13
N ARG A 570 21.32 8.13 18.19
CA ARG A 570 21.75 7.69 19.53
C ARG A 570 20.82 6.62 20.08
N ALA A 571 19.52 6.80 19.96
CA ALA A 571 18.52 5.82 20.41
C ALA A 571 18.66 4.49 19.64
N ILE A 572 18.84 4.55 18.32
CA ILE A 572 19.01 3.36 17.46
C ILE A 572 20.30 2.60 17.84
N LEU A 573 21.43 3.30 17.92
CA LEU A 573 22.75 2.72 18.25
C LEU A 573 22.76 2.05 19.63
N ARG A 574 22.10 2.65 20.62
CA ARG A 574 21.97 2.07 21.96
C ARG A 574 21.05 0.84 21.94
N ALA A 575 19.93 0.91 21.23
CA ALA A 575 18.99 -0.22 21.13
C ALA A 575 19.62 -1.43 20.42
N ALA A 576 20.55 -1.19 19.49
CA ALA A 576 21.30 -2.23 18.80
C ALA A 576 22.15 -3.12 19.74
N THR A 577 22.48 -2.68 20.96
CA THR A 577 23.14 -3.55 21.96
C THR A 577 22.26 -4.71 22.44
N LEU A 578 20.96 -4.63 22.19
CA LEU A 578 19.97 -5.59 22.67
C LEU A 578 19.58 -6.65 21.63
N GLY A 579 20.07 -6.54 20.38
CA GLY A 579 19.71 -7.44 19.29
C GLY A 579 20.18 -6.95 17.92
N ARG A 580 19.82 -7.67 16.85
CA ARG A 580 20.28 -7.35 15.49
C ARG A 580 19.51 -6.16 14.91
N VAL A 581 20.11 -4.97 14.91
CA VAL A 581 19.50 -3.75 14.40
C VAL A 581 20.19 -3.25 13.13
N ARG A 582 19.39 -2.75 12.19
CA ARG A 582 19.83 -2.07 10.98
C ARG A 582 19.17 -0.70 10.92
N VAL A 583 19.87 0.33 10.46
CA VAL A 583 19.29 1.67 10.24
C VAL A 583 18.94 1.85 8.77
N LEU A 584 17.83 2.51 8.49
CA LEU A 584 17.34 2.76 7.14
C LEU A 584 16.99 4.23 6.96
N PHE A 585 17.62 4.90 5.99
CA PHE A 585 17.36 6.31 5.70
C PHE A 585 16.33 6.49 4.56
N PRO A 586 15.22 7.20 4.77
CA PRO A 586 14.20 7.50 3.75
C PRO A 586 14.62 8.67 2.84
N MET A 587 13.94 8.85 1.72
CA MET A 587 13.96 10.01 0.82
C MET A 587 15.36 10.43 0.33
N ILE A 588 16.30 9.49 0.25
CA ILE A 588 17.64 9.72 -0.30
C ILE A 588 17.51 10.03 -1.79
N SER A 589 17.97 11.21 -2.20
CA SER A 589 17.84 11.69 -3.58
C SER A 589 19.18 11.81 -4.30
N SER A 590 20.28 11.87 -3.55
CA SER A 590 21.65 12.04 -4.03
C SER A 590 22.65 11.15 -3.27
N VAL A 591 23.88 11.05 -3.78
CA VAL A 591 24.98 10.35 -3.08
C VAL A 591 25.48 11.17 -1.88
N GLU A 592 25.35 12.49 -1.97
CA GLU A 592 25.70 13.44 -0.93
C GLU A 592 24.79 13.27 0.30
N ASP A 593 23.49 13.06 0.09
CA ASP A 593 22.52 12.84 1.19
C ASP A 593 22.95 11.67 2.08
N ILE A 594 23.31 10.53 1.46
CA ILE A 594 23.69 9.32 2.20
C ILE A 594 25.05 9.47 2.88
N ARG A 595 26.02 10.14 2.23
CA ARG A 595 27.32 10.43 2.85
C ARG A 595 27.16 11.32 4.06
N ARG A 596 26.36 12.39 3.96
CA ARG A 596 26.11 13.30 5.09
C ARG A 596 25.38 12.59 6.24
N ALA A 597 24.41 11.72 5.94
CA ALA A 597 23.74 10.92 6.96
C ALA A 597 24.71 9.97 7.68
N LYS A 598 25.64 9.34 6.95
CA LYS A 598 26.69 8.48 7.53
C LYS A 598 27.70 9.27 8.37
N GLU A 599 28.07 10.48 7.95
CA GLU A 599 28.92 11.38 8.75
C GLU A 599 28.28 11.68 10.11
N LEU A 600 27.00 12.09 10.12
CA LEU A 600 26.27 12.35 11.36
C LEU A 600 26.14 11.10 12.25
N LEU A 601 26.00 9.92 11.64
CA LEU A 601 26.03 8.65 12.36
C LEU A 601 27.38 8.38 13.01
N GLU A 602 28.50 8.61 12.32
CA GLU A 602 29.85 8.43 12.89
C GLU A 602 30.20 9.47 13.95
N GLU A 603 29.78 10.73 13.76
CA GLU A 603 29.85 11.77 14.80
C GLU A 603 29.11 11.29 16.06
N THR A 604 27.89 10.77 15.90
CA THR A 604 27.09 10.24 17.00
C THR A 604 27.77 9.08 17.73
N LYS A 605 28.36 8.13 16.98
CA LYS A 605 29.14 7.02 17.57
C LYS A 605 30.31 7.57 18.38
N THR A 606 30.97 8.61 17.89
CA THR A 606 32.11 9.24 18.57
C THR A 606 31.68 9.93 19.87
N GLU A 607 30.59 10.70 19.84
CA GLU A 607 29.97 11.29 21.04
C GLU A 607 29.63 10.24 22.10
N LEU A 608 28.95 9.15 21.70
CA LEU A 608 28.60 8.05 22.61
C LEU A 608 29.84 7.37 23.22
N ARG A 609 30.93 7.22 22.45
CA ARG A 609 32.21 6.71 22.99
C ARG A 609 32.79 7.65 24.04
N HIS A 610 32.80 8.96 23.78
CA HIS A 610 33.33 9.95 24.73
C HIS A 610 32.53 10.00 26.03
N GLU A 611 31.21 9.81 25.96
CA GLU A 611 30.33 9.76 27.12
C GLU A 611 30.40 8.42 27.89
N GLY A 612 31.08 7.40 27.37
CA GLY A 612 31.10 6.06 27.97
C GLY A 612 29.76 5.31 27.86
N SER A 613 28.89 5.72 26.94
CA SER A 613 27.60 5.07 26.70
C SER A 613 27.79 3.76 25.94
N ASN A 614 27.06 2.70 26.33
CA ASN A 614 27.09 1.42 25.61
C ASN A 614 26.26 1.52 24.30
N PHE A 615 26.85 1.14 23.17
CA PHE A 615 26.19 1.11 21.85
C PHE A 615 26.85 0.08 20.92
N ASP A 616 26.15 -0.36 19.87
CA ASP A 616 26.72 -1.25 18.85
C ASP A 616 27.30 -0.43 17.66
N PRO A 617 28.62 -0.49 17.40
CA PRO A 617 29.22 0.24 16.28
C PRO A 617 28.97 -0.42 14.92
N SER A 618 28.52 -1.68 14.88
CA SER A 618 28.39 -2.53 13.70
C SER A 618 27.02 -2.47 13.01
N VAL A 619 26.16 -1.54 13.43
CA VAL A 619 24.83 -1.33 12.83
C VAL A 619 24.96 -1.13 11.32
N GLN A 620 24.29 -1.99 10.55
CA GLN A 620 24.25 -1.88 9.10
C GLN A 620 23.43 -0.67 8.68
N VAL A 621 23.90 0.03 7.67
CA VAL A 621 23.29 1.24 7.10
C VAL A 621 22.66 0.89 5.77
N GLY A 622 21.34 1.06 5.66
CA GLY A 622 20.61 0.96 4.43
C GLY A 622 19.96 2.27 4.02
N MET A 623 19.45 2.31 2.80
CA MET A 623 18.59 3.41 2.33
C MET A 623 17.31 2.89 1.67
N MET A 624 16.26 3.70 1.74
CA MET A 624 15.07 3.47 0.93
C MET A 624 15.28 3.95 -0.50
N VAL A 625 14.90 3.11 -1.45
CA VAL A 625 14.82 3.45 -2.87
C VAL A 625 13.36 3.78 -3.17
N GLU A 626 13.01 5.05 -3.03
CA GLU A 626 11.65 5.57 -3.21
C GLU A 626 11.57 6.82 -4.10
N VAL A 627 12.70 7.52 -4.29
CA VAL A 627 12.80 8.65 -5.22
C VAL A 627 13.33 8.15 -6.56
N PRO A 628 12.78 8.59 -7.72
CA PRO A 628 13.27 8.16 -9.04
C PRO A 628 14.78 8.37 -9.25
N SER A 629 15.35 9.45 -8.68
CA SER A 629 16.79 9.71 -8.75
C SER A 629 17.63 8.62 -8.07
N ALA A 630 17.13 8.04 -6.97
CA ALA A 630 17.81 6.93 -6.29
C ALA A 630 17.90 5.69 -7.17
N VAL A 631 16.87 5.42 -7.98
CA VAL A 631 16.89 4.32 -8.96
C VAL A 631 17.94 4.59 -10.05
N MET A 632 18.00 5.82 -10.57
CA MET A 632 19.00 6.21 -11.58
C MET A 632 20.44 6.12 -11.02
N LEU A 633 20.61 6.45 -9.74
CA LEU A 633 21.90 6.46 -9.04
C LEU A 633 22.22 5.16 -8.29
N ALA A 634 21.39 4.10 -8.42
CA ALA A 634 21.51 2.88 -7.63
C ALA A 634 22.90 2.24 -7.67
N HIS A 635 23.56 2.27 -8.85
CA HIS A 635 24.91 1.74 -9.06
C HIS A 635 26.01 2.48 -8.26
N GLN A 636 25.78 3.74 -7.90
CA GLN A 636 26.66 4.54 -7.05
C GLN A 636 26.27 4.36 -5.58
N LEU A 637 24.97 4.48 -5.29
CA LEU A 637 24.42 4.39 -3.94
C LEU A 637 24.67 3.04 -3.28
N ILE A 638 24.66 1.93 -4.04
CA ILE A 638 24.91 0.58 -3.50
C ILE A 638 26.35 0.42 -2.96
N ARG A 639 27.28 1.30 -3.35
CA ARG A 639 28.65 1.30 -2.84
C ARG A 639 28.76 2.02 -1.49
N GLU A 640 27.74 2.82 -1.13
CA GLU A 640 27.72 3.64 0.07
C GLU A 640 26.92 2.99 1.21
N VAL A 641 26.05 2.02 0.92
CA VAL A 641 25.15 1.36 1.89
C VAL A 641 25.30 -0.16 1.87
N ASP A 642 24.92 -0.80 2.98
CA ASP A 642 24.94 -2.25 3.14
C ASP A 642 23.74 -2.94 2.47
N PHE A 643 22.61 -2.24 2.34
CA PHE A 643 21.39 -2.78 1.73
C PHE A 643 20.44 -1.70 1.21
N PHE A 644 19.56 -2.12 0.29
CA PHE A 644 18.42 -1.31 -0.18
C PHE A 644 17.10 -1.85 0.36
N SER A 645 16.15 -0.95 0.55
CA SER A 645 14.74 -1.27 0.76
C SER A 645 13.90 -0.48 -0.24
N ILE A 646 13.17 -1.14 -1.13
CA ILE A 646 12.39 -0.45 -2.16
C ILE A 646 11.06 0.02 -1.55
N GLY A 647 10.82 1.33 -1.55
CA GLY A 647 9.53 1.92 -1.20
C GLY A 647 8.73 2.16 -2.47
N THR A 648 7.64 1.42 -2.67
CA THR A 648 6.80 1.52 -3.89
C THR A 648 5.65 2.52 -3.77
N ASN A 649 5.40 3.02 -2.55
CA ASN A 649 4.41 4.06 -2.27
C ASN A 649 5.04 5.42 -2.51
#